data_AF-A0A7Y6C8I1-F1
#
_entry.id   AF-A0A7Y6C8I1-F1
#
_cell.length_a   1.000
_cell.length_b   1.000
_cell.length_c   1.000
_cell.angle_alpha   90.00
_cell.angle_beta   90.00
_cell.angle_gamma   90.00
#
_symmetry.space_group_name_H-M   'P 1'
#
loop_
_entity.id
_entity.type
_entity.pdbx_description
1 polymer ?
#
loop_
_entity_poly.entity_id
_entity_poly.type
_entity_poly.pdbx_seq_one_letter_code
_entity_poly.pdbx_strand_id
1 'polypeptide(L)'
;MPATPAPATTPPAPAPPAAPRPLDAARDQLQAALTARHAALPEAGRALLPAPSVVPLGAADTLGTGAPDPYAAARPAATVHLTSRAVLTGPWLPEGAGPETAGACGQCLAMRWQRLRGRTEREALERRHVPHGAVGWPVLTDWAVDAVWAAYRAVHRPGRTAPEAEEPADRTLPRVTRTDLVTLATATFPLLPDPLCPACVTPRPDSADTARLTLAPAPKPDPGTYRLRSLGAYALPVAALANPVCGALGSDTWINPASTTTAPVAGTHFVRGYAGLTDVTWSGQANRTATSRRLAFLEGLERYAGTHRRRGTTPVLGSYHQLAADALDPRTCGVYAPETYANDPLVSPFDPDREIPWVRGHSLRDDRPVLVPARLAHYSAGVDADNFVFECSNGCATGSGLAEAILFGLLERVERDAFLLAWYGRARLTEIDLATLTDPEVRAMTDRAALHGYDIHVYDTRMGPPVPVVTALAVRRDGGPGTLAFAAAAGFDPAETVASALSEVLTYIPHLPYQVTERRAELNAMAADFTLVRELKDHAQLYGLPEMAHHAAPFLDPLDRLPLADAFADWDAVRPRTGDLRDDLALLTGALAGAGHDVIAVDQTTPEQARAGLSTVATAVPGLLPIDFGWTRQRALTMDRLRTGLRTAGRRRDDLPADAVHLAPHPFP
;
A
#
# COMPACT_ATOMS: atom_id res chain seq x y z
N MET A 1 63.62 -35.89 -26.62
CA MET A 1 63.54 -36.05 -25.16
C MET A 1 62.09 -36.18 -24.78
N PRO A 2 61.70 -37.19 -23.97
CA PRO A 2 60.31 -37.53 -23.71
C PRO A 2 59.64 -36.50 -22.79
N ALA A 3 58.36 -36.26 -23.05
CA ALA A 3 57.50 -35.33 -22.32
C ALA A 3 57.21 -35.84 -20.89
N THR A 4 57.32 -34.96 -19.91
CA THR A 4 56.96 -35.20 -18.51
C THR A 4 55.44 -35.13 -18.35
N PRO A 5 54.77 -36.11 -17.73
CA PRO A 5 53.32 -36.04 -17.52
C PRO A 5 52.98 -35.08 -16.39
N ALA A 6 51.93 -34.28 -16.60
CA ALA A 6 51.36 -33.38 -15.60
C ALA A 6 50.76 -34.18 -14.42
N PRO A 7 50.82 -33.65 -13.18
CA PRO A 7 50.27 -34.33 -12.02
C PRO A 7 48.74 -34.39 -12.10
N ALA A 8 48.19 -35.59 -11.89
CA ALA A 8 46.77 -35.82 -11.79
C ALA A 8 46.20 -35.06 -10.58
N THR A 9 45.31 -34.10 -10.83
CA THR A 9 44.53 -33.43 -9.81
C THR A 9 43.53 -34.42 -9.21
N THR A 10 43.72 -34.77 -7.95
CA THR A 10 42.77 -35.57 -7.17
C THR A 10 41.47 -34.76 -7.02
N PRO A 11 40.29 -35.34 -7.27
CA PRO A 11 39.04 -34.64 -7.01
C PRO A 11 38.95 -34.27 -5.53
N PRO A 12 38.43 -33.07 -5.18
CA PRO A 12 38.28 -32.67 -3.79
C PRO A 12 37.41 -33.68 -3.05
N ALA A 13 37.82 -34.06 -1.83
CA ALA A 13 37.04 -34.93 -0.98
C ALA A 13 35.62 -34.35 -0.78
N PRO A 14 34.57 -35.19 -0.77
CA PRO A 14 33.22 -34.72 -0.52
C PRO A 14 33.19 -33.99 0.83
N ALA A 15 32.61 -32.78 0.83
CA ALA A 15 32.42 -32.02 2.06
C ALA A 15 31.68 -32.88 3.09
N PRO A 16 32.07 -32.85 4.37
CA PRO A 16 31.37 -33.59 5.41
C PRO A 16 29.89 -33.18 5.45
N PRO A 17 28.97 -34.11 5.76
CA PRO A 17 27.55 -33.77 5.86
C PRO A 17 27.37 -32.64 6.88
N ALA A 18 26.72 -31.56 6.48
CA ALA A 18 26.47 -30.42 7.35
C ALA A 18 25.73 -30.90 8.61
N ALA A 19 26.23 -30.51 9.80
CA ALA A 19 25.56 -30.80 11.06
C ALA A 19 24.09 -30.29 11.00
N PRO A 20 23.13 -31.04 11.58
CA PRO A 20 21.72 -30.63 11.57
C PRO A 20 21.59 -29.25 12.22
N ARG A 21 20.82 -28.36 11.58
CA ARG A 21 20.65 -27.01 12.11
C ARG A 21 19.90 -27.11 13.46
N PRO A 22 20.23 -26.28 14.46
CA PRO A 22 19.61 -26.36 15.79
C PRO A 22 18.07 -26.36 15.79
N LEU A 23 17.46 -25.55 14.92
CA LEU A 23 15.99 -25.50 14.78
C LEU A 23 15.41 -26.78 14.14
N ASP A 24 16.13 -27.42 13.22
CA ASP A 24 15.71 -28.69 12.61
C ASP A 24 15.80 -29.84 13.62
N ALA A 25 16.86 -29.86 14.43
CA ALA A 25 17.01 -30.83 15.53
C ALA A 25 15.92 -30.67 16.59
N ALA A 26 15.61 -29.42 16.99
CA ALA A 26 14.50 -29.15 17.91
C ALA A 26 13.14 -29.55 17.30
N ARG A 27 12.96 -29.33 15.99
CA ARG A 27 11.77 -29.79 15.26
C ARG A 27 11.63 -31.31 15.34
N ASP A 28 12.69 -32.06 15.08
CA ASP A 28 12.69 -33.52 15.13
C ASP A 28 12.37 -34.03 16.55
N GLN A 29 12.95 -33.40 17.59
CA GLN A 29 12.64 -33.69 18.99
C GLN A 29 11.16 -33.45 19.30
N LEU A 30 10.60 -32.30 18.88
CA LEU A 30 9.18 -31.99 19.09
C LEU A 30 8.27 -32.98 18.35
N GLN A 31 8.59 -33.30 17.09
CA GLN A 31 7.85 -34.26 16.28
C GLN A 31 7.80 -35.62 16.98
N ALA A 32 8.94 -36.15 17.41
CA ALA A 32 9.02 -37.44 18.10
C ALA A 32 8.19 -37.44 19.39
N ALA A 33 8.30 -36.37 20.19
CA ALA A 33 7.61 -36.26 21.47
C ALA A 33 6.08 -36.14 21.33
N LEU A 34 5.60 -35.44 20.30
CA LEU A 34 4.16 -35.34 20.00
C LEU A 34 3.61 -36.62 19.37
N THR A 35 4.38 -37.27 18.48
CA THR A 35 4.01 -38.57 17.90
C THR A 35 3.89 -39.64 18.99
N ALA A 36 4.81 -39.69 19.95
CA ALA A 36 4.72 -40.62 21.08
C ALA A 36 3.45 -40.41 21.92
N ARG A 37 3.12 -39.14 22.21
CA ARG A 37 1.89 -38.78 22.95
C ARG A 37 0.62 -39.11 22.17
N HIS A 38 0.61 -38.94 20.85
CA HIS A 38 -0.50 -39.33 19.97
C HIS A 38 -0.68 -40.85 19.92
N ALA A 39 0.42 -41.60 19.77
CA ALA A 39 0.39 -43.06 19.75
C ALA A 39 -0.13 -43.66 21.05
N ALA A 40 0.15 -43.02 22.19
CA ALA A 40 -0.33 -43.41 23.52
C ALA A 40 -1.84 -43.16 23.75
N LEU A 41 -2.53 -42.43 22.87
CA LEU A 41 -3.98 -42.25 22.99
C LEU A 41 -4.74 -43.56 22.71
N PRO A 42 -5.89 -43.80 23.37
CA PRO A 42 -6.81 -44.85 22.97
C PRO A 42 -7.24 -44.69 21.49
N GLU A 43 -7.66 -45.78 20.84
CA GLU A 43 -8.06 -45.77 19.43
C GLU A 43 -9.14 -44.74 19.11
N ALA A 44 -10.19 -44.65 19.95
CA ALA A 44 -11.23 -43.63 19.82
C ALA A 44 -10.67 -42.18 19.91
N GLY A 45 -9.62 -41.96 20.70
CA GLY A 45 -8.93 -40.67 20.78
C GLY A 45 -8.09 -40.37 19.55
N ARG A 46 -7.44 -41.38 18.96
CA ARG A 46 -6.65 -41.22 17.72
C ARG A 46 -7.54 -40.96 16.50
N ALA A 47 -8.75 -41.50 16.46
CA ALA A 47 -9.71 -41.24 15.40
C ALA A 47 -10.22 -39.79 15.38
N LEU A 48 -10.27 -39.13 16.54
CA LEU A 48 -10.77 -37.76 16.70
C LEU A 48 -9.66 -36.69 16.64
N LEU A 49 -8.40 -37.08 16.76
CA LEU A 49 -7.26 -36.16 16.81
C LEU A 49 -6.27 -36.47 15.67
N PRO A 50 -6.07 -35.57 14.71
CA PRO A 50 -5.12 -35.80 13.62
C PRO A 50 -3.70 -35.97 14.18
N ALA A 51 -2.90 -36.81 13.51
CA ALA A 51 -1.50 -37.00 13.86
C ALA A 51 -0.74 -35.67 13.71
N PRO A 52 0.02 -35.21 14.73
CA PRO A 52 0.77 -33.97 14.66
C PRO A 52 1.83 -34.01 13.56
N SER A 53 1.90 -32.96 12.74
CA SER A 53 2.94 -32.76 11.73
C SER A 53 3.66 -31.44 12.01
N VAL A 54 4.95 -31.53 12.35
CA VAL A 54 5.78 -30.42 12.79
C VAL A 54 6.69 -29.93 11.66
N VAL A 55 6.67 -28.63 11.38
CA VAL A 55 7.61 -27.96 10.46
C VAL A 55 8.24 -26.73 11.14
N PRO A 56 9.48 -26.35 10.80
CA PRO A 56 10.08 -25.13 11.35
C PRO A 56 9.65 -23.87 10.57
N LEU A 57 9.68 -22.72 11.26
CA LEU A 57 9.52 -21.38 10.72
C LEU A 57 10.76 -20.54 11.07
N GLY A 58 11.28 -19.80 10.09
CA GLY A 58 12.55 -19.08 10.21
C GLY A 58 13.80 -19.92 9.90
N ALA A 59 13.64 -21.15 9.39
CA ALA A 59 14.73 -22.01 8.91
C ALA A 59 14.96 -21.92 7.38
N ALA A 60 13.95 -21.49 6.63
CA ALA A 60 13.95 -21.39 5.18
C ALA A 60 12.98 -20.31 4.71
N ASP A 61 13.16 -19.84 3.47
CA ASP A 61 12.26 -18.87 2.85
C ASP A 61 10.95 -19.52 2.41
N THR A 62 9.85 -19.06 3.00
CA THR A 62 8.50 -19.54 2.71
C THR A 62 7.78 -18.66 1.69
N LEU A 63 8.37 -17.54 1.26
CA LEU A 63 7.84 -16.65 0.23
C LEU A 63 8.33 -17.01 -1.19
N GLY A 64 9.31 -17.93 -1.32
CA GLY A 64 9.77 -18.46 -2.61
C GLY A 64 10.73 -17.54 -3.38
N THR A 65 11.38 -16.59 -2.72
CA THR A 65 12.31 -15.63 -3.31
C THR A 65 13.79 -16.03 -3.17
N GLY A 66 14.11 -16.80 -2.14
CA GLY A 66 15.45 -17.19 -1.73
C GLY A 66 15.79 -18.64 -2.04
N ALA A 67 16.39 -19.34 -1.06
CA ALA A 67 16.69 -20.76 -1.19
C ALA A 67 15.41 -21.61 -1.09
N PRO A 68 15.30 -22.74 -1.82
CA PRO A 68 14.13 -23.61 -1.72
C PRO A 68 13.85 -24.08 -0.29
N ASP A 69 12.59 -24.05 0.12
CA ASP A 69 12.16 -24.55 1.41
C ASP A 69 12.12 -26.09 1.43
N PRO A 70 12.95 -26.77 2.25
CA PRO A 70 12.97 -28.24 2.33
C PRO A 70 11.66 -28.82 2.88
N TYR A 71 10.81 -28.01 3.49
CA TYR A 71 9.52 -28.42 4.04
C TYR A 71 8.34 -28.06 3.14
N ALA A 72 8.57 -27.51 1.93
CA ALA A 72 7.51 -27.00 1.06
C ALA A 72 6.38 -28.01 0.78
N ALA A 73 6.71 -29.30 0.63
CA ALA A 73 5.72 -30.35 0.39
C ALA A 73 4.87 -30.70 1.64
N ALA A 74 5.46 -30.62 2.84
CA ALA A 74 4.79 -30.97 4.09
C ALA A 74 4.02 -29.79 4.70
N ARG A 75 4.48 -28.56 4.43
CA ARG A 75 3.99 -27.33 5.07
C ARG A 75 2.50 -27.06 4.88
N PRO A 76 1.87 -27.29 3.71
CA PRO A 76 0.43 -27.08 3.56
C PRO A 76 -0.40 -27.91 4.55
N ALA A 77 0.00 -29.16 4.81
CA ALA A 77 -0.69 -30.09 5.71
C ALA A 77 -0.17 -30.06 7.16
N ALA A 78 0.85 -29.24 7.46
CA ALA A 78 1.40 -29.14 8.80
C ALA A 78 0.37 -28.53 9.77
N THR A 79 0.32 -29.08 10.99
CA THR A 79 -0.58 -28.64 12.06
C THR A 79 0.16 -28.00 13.23
N VAL A 80 1.49 -28.11 13.24
CA VAL A 80 2.37 -27.58 14.28
C VAL A 80 3.58 -26.91 13.61
N HIS A 81 3.85 -25.67 13.99
CA HIS A 81 4.92 -24.86 13.42
C HIS A 81 5.87 -24.38 14.53
N LEU A 82 7.11 -24.85 14.51
CA LEU A 82 8.12 -24.49 15.50
C LEU A 82 8.89 -23.24 15.04
N THR A 83 8.89 -22.20 15.88
CA THR A 83 9.75 -21.01 15.72
C THR A 83 10.85 -21.03 16.77
N SER A 84 11.78 -20.07 16.70
CA SER A 84 12.80 -19.89 17.73
C SER A 84 12.27 -19.46 19.11
N ARG A 85 11.00 -19.06 19.26
CA ARG A 85 10.44 -18.54 20.52
C ARG A 85 9.08 -19.10 20.93
N ALA A 86 8.42 -19.82 20.02
CA ALA A 86 7.05 -20.29 20.21
C ALA A 86 6.77 -21.51 19.33
N VAL A 87 5.77 -22.28 19.71
CA VAL A 87 5.11 -23.25 18.84
C VAL A 87 3.74 -22.72 18.46
N LEU A 88 3.45 -22.71 17.16
CA LEU A 88 2.16 -22.30 16.62
C LEU A 88 1.38 -23.55 16.22
N THR A 89 0.20 -23.74 16.78
CA THR A 89 -0.70 -24.84 16.44
C THR A 89 -1.85 -24.33 15.59
N GLY A 90 -2.05 -24.96 14.44
CA GLY A 90 -3.03 -24.56 13.43
C GLY A 90 -2.41 -24.50 12.03
N PRO A 91 -3.16 -24.06 11.01
CA PRO A 91 -4.50 -23.47 11.12
C PRO A 91 -5.56 -24.49 11.57
N TRP A 92 -6.41 -24.11 12.53
CA TRP A 92 -7.58 -24.89 12.95
C TRP A 92 -8.86 -24.06 12.79
N LEU A 93 -10.00 -24.71 12.54
CA LEU A 93 -11.27 -24.03 12.30
C LEU A 93 -12.12 -24.01 13.57
N PRO A 94 -12.74 -22.86 13.93
CA PRO A 94 -13.74 -22.84 14.98
C PRO A 94 -15.02 -23.55 14.52
N GLU A 95 -15.79 -24.07 15.47
CA GLU A 95 -17.09 -24.68 15.21
C GLU A 95 -18.07 -23.65 14.64
N GLY A 96 -18.87 -24.06 13.65
CA GLY A 96 -19.76 -23.16 12.90
C GLY A 96 -19.09 -22.38 11.77
N ALA A 97 -17.77 -22.51 11.57
CA ALA A 97 -17.10 -22.01 10.37
C ALA A 97 -17.55 -22.82 9.14
N GLY A 98 -18.17 -22.15 8.17
CA GLY A 98 -18.63 -22.79 6.93
C GLY A 98 -17.48 -23.16 5.98
N PRO A 99 -17.69 -24.06 5.00
CA PRO A 99 -16.67 -24.44 4.01
C PRO A 99 -16.12 -23.25 3.20
N GLU A 100 -16.89 -22.17 3.04
CA GLU A 100 -16.44 -20.92 2.40
C GLU A 100 -15.41 -20.10 3.22
N THR A 101 -15.14 -20.52 4.46
CA THR A 101 -14.16 -19.93 5.38
C THR A 101 -12.93 -20.81 5.60
N ALA A 102 -12.95 -22.04 5.06
CA ALA A 102 -11.87 -23.02 5.13
C ALA A 102 -10.85 -22.80 4.00
N GLY A 103 -9.98 -21.80 4.13
CA GLY A 103 -9.05 -21.44 3.04
C GLY A 103 -7.56 -21.36 3.40
N ALA A 104 -7.19 -21.37 4.68
CA ALA A 104 -5.79 -21.18 5.07
C ALA A 104 -5.13 -22.52 5.44
N CYS A 105 -4.02 -22.83 4.78
CA CYS A 105 -3.18 -23.98 5.10
C CYS A 105 -1.92 -23.58 5.87
N GLY A 106 -1.09 -24.54 6.28
CA GLY A 106 0.16 -24.24 6.99
C GLY A 106 1.17 -23.41 6.18
N GLN A 107 1.10 -23.43 4.85
CA GLN A 107 1.87 -22.51 3.98
C GLN A 107 1.39 -21.06 4.10
N CYS A 108 0.07 -20.82 4.17
CA CYS A 108 -0.48 -19.48 4.40
C CYS A 108 0.03 -18.90 5.73
N LEU A 109 -0.01 -19.69 6.81
CA LEU A 109 0.52 -19.29 8.11
C LEU A 109 2.00 -18.93 8.01
N ALA A 110 2.80 -19.77 7.37
CA ALA A 110 4.22 -19.55 7.24
C ALA A 110 4.58 -18.25 6.49
N MET A 111 3.91 -18.01 5.35
CA MET A 111 4.09 -16.79 4.55
C MET A 111 3.72 -15.54 5.36
N ARG A 112 2.56 -15.54 6.04
CA ARG A 112 2.14 -14.43 6.89
C ARG A 112 3.12 -14.20 8.03
N TRP A 113 3.54 -15.27 8.71
CA TRP A 113 4.51 -15.18 9.81
C TRP A 113 5.85 -14.57 9.36
N GLN A 114 6.35 -14.98 8.19
CA GLN A 114 7.61 -14.45 7.64
C GLN A 114 7.49 -12.97 7.24
N ARG A 115 6.36 -12.55 6.64
CA ARG A 115 6.13 -11.14 6.26
C ARG A 115 6.17 -10.18 7.47
N LEU A 116 5.81 -10.67 8.67
CA LEU A 116 5.88 -9.91 9.91
C LEU A 116 7.29 -9.76 10.50
N ARG A 117 8.30 -10.44 9.92
CA ARG A 117 9.66 -10.37 10.44
C ARG A 117 10.31 -9.03 10.07
N GLY A 118 11.25 -8.60 10.92
CA GLY A 118 12.01 -7.37 10.68
C GLY A 118 12.96 -7.51 9.48
N ARG A 119 13.47 -6.37 9.00
CA ARG A 119 14.35 -6.29 7.82
C ARG A 119 15.49 -7.30 7.85
N THR A 120 16.24 -7.40 8.95
CA THR A 120 17.41 -8.30 9.06
C THR A 120 17.03 -9.76 8.86
N GLU A 121 15.94 -10.21 9.49
CA GLU A 121 15.50 -11.61 9.39
C GLU A 121 14.94 -11.91 8.00
N ARG A 122 14.16 -10.99 7.42
CA ARG A 122 13.67 -11.12 6.04
C ARG A 122 14.79 -11.13 5.01
N GLU A 123 15.80 -10.27 5.16
CA GLU A 123 16.97 -10.27 4.27
C GLU A 123 17.76 -11.58 4.38
N ALA A 124 17.96 -12.10 5.59
CA ALA A 124 18.65 -13.37 5.80
C ALA A 124 17.91 -14.54 5.14
N LEU A 125 16.58 -14.62 5.29
CA LEU A 125 15.80 -15.71 4.70
C LEU A 125 15.71 -15.58 3.17
N GLU A 126 15.48 -14.38 2.66
CA GLU A 126 15.08 -14.17 1.27
C GLU A 126 16.27 -13.99 0.31
N ARG A 127 17.48 -13.66 0.80
CA ARG A 127 18.68 -13.45 -0.02
C ARG A 127 19.60 -14.67 -0.14
N ARG A 128 19.06 -15.89 -0.15
CA ARG A 128 19.81 -17.17 -0.27
C ARG A 128 20.93 -17.35 0.77
N HIS A 129 20.90 -16.63 1.88
CA HIS A 129 21.81 -16.91 2.99
C HIS A 129 21.34 -18.17 3.69
N VAL A 130 22.28 -18.97 4.18
CA VAL A 130 21.97 -20.13 5.00
C VAL A 130 21.91 -19.66 6.46
N PRO A 131 20.73 -19.71 7.13
CA PRO A 131 20.67 -19.35 8.54
C PRO A 131 21.53 -20.29 9.37
N HIS A 132 22.40 -19.74 10.21
CA HIS A 132 23.15 -20.48 11.23
C HIS A 132 22.57 -20.13 12.60
N GLY A 133 22.26 -21.16 13.39
CA GLY A 133 21.70 -21.00 14.74
C GLY A 133 22.76 -21.14 15.83
N ALA A 134 22.46 -20.61 17.02
CA ALA A 134 23.16 -20.99 18.25
C ALA A 134 22.94 -22.48 18.54
N VAL A 135 23.98 -23.18 19.01
CA VAL A 135 23.90 -24.61 19.33
C VAL A 135 22.80 -24.85 20.38
N GLY A 136 21.84 -25.74 20.06
CA GLY A 136 20.81 -26.19 21.00
C GLY A 136 19.61 -25.25 21.21
N TRP A 137 19.35 -24.29 20.31
CA TRP A 137 18.19 -23.41 20.38
C TRP A 137 17.15 -23.68 19.28
N PRO A 138 15.83 -23.66 19.56
CA PRO A 138 15.21 -23.46 20.88
C PRO A 138 15.35 -24.67 21.81
N VAL A 139 15.39 -24.42 23.12
CA VAL A 139 15.39 -25.48 24.13
C VAL A 139 13.96 -25.94 24.37
N LEU A 140 13.69 -27.22 24.14
CA LEU A 140 12.38 -27.83 24.40
C LEU A 140 12.42 -28.56 25.75
N THR A 141 11.83 -27.95 26.77
CA THR A 141 11.61 -28.61 28.07
C THR A 141 10.40 -29.53 28.01
N ASP A 142 10.32 -30.52 28.89
CA ASP A 142 9.14 -31.39 28.98
C ASP A 142 7.85 -30.60 29.24
N TRP A 143 7.93 -29.53 30.06
CA TRP A 143 6.84 -28.61 30.31
C TRP A 143 6.36 -27.90 29.04
N ALA A 144 7.27 -27.48 28.17
CA ALA A 144 6.91 -26.86 26.89
C ALA A 144 6.22 -27.87 25.97
N VAL A 145 6.73 -29.10 25.90
CA VAL A 145 6.09 -30.16 25.09
C VAL A 145 4.71 -30.52 25.63
N ASP A 146 4.53 -30.59 26.94
CA ASP A 146 3.24 -30.85 27.57
C ASP A 146 2.25 -29.71 27.35
N ALA A 147 2.69 -28.45 27.44
CA ALA A 147 1.87 -27.29 27.13
C ALA A 147 1.42 -27.29 25.66
N VAL A 148 2.33 -27.57 24.72
CA VAL A 148 2.03 -27.68 23.29
C VAL A 148 1.05 -28.83 23.03
N TRP A 149 1.24 -29.98 23.66
CA TRP A 149 0.33 -31.11 23.52
C TRP A 149 -1.06 -30.82 24.09
N ALA A 150 -1.13 -30.16 25.24
CA ALA A 150 -2.38 -29.72 25.84
C ALA A 150 -3.12 -28.73 24.93
N ALA A 151 -2.40 -27.75 24.37
CA ALA A 151 -2.94 -26.81 23.39
C ALA A 151 -3.42 -27.53 22.12
N TYR A 152 -2.62 -28.45 21.57
CA TYR A 152 -2.97 -29.26 20.40
C TYR A 152 -4.26 -30.05 20.60
N ARG A 153 -4.37 -30.75 21.74
CA ARG A 153 -5.61 -31.46 22.09
C ARG A 153 -6.78 -30.51 22.29
N ALA A 154 -6.56 -29.32 22.83
CA ALA A 154 -7.63 -28.36 23.09
C ALA A 154 -8.20 -27.77 21.79
N VAL A 155 -7.36 -27.45 20.81
CA VAL A 155 -7.81 -26.81 19.55
C VAL A 155 -8.50 -27.78 18.59
N HIS A 156 -8.25 -29.08 18.73
CA HIS A 156 -8.89 -30.13 17.93
C HIS A 156 -10.11 -30.79 18.61
N ARG A 157 -10.56 -30.27 19.76
CA ARG A 157 -11.82 -30.73 20.38
C ARG A 157 -13.03 -30.21 19.60
N PRO A 158 -14.06 -31.04 19.37
CA PRO A 158 -15.38 -30.56 18.95
C PRO A 158 -15.93 -29.52 19.94
N GLY A 159 -16.84 -28.64 19.51
CA GLY A 159 -17.43 -27.65 20.43
C GLY A 159 -16.69 -26.30 20.53
N ARG A 160 -15.61 -26.08 19.76
CA ARG A 160 -14.70 -24.94 20.00
C ARG A 160 -15.18 -23.67 19.32
N THR A 161 -15.53 -22.66 20.11
CA THR A 161 -15.89 -21.34 19.60
C THR A 161 -14.69 -20.40 19.49
N ALA A 162 -14.83 -19.40 18.61
CA ALA A 162 -13.92 -18.25 18.57
C ALA A 162 -14.02 -17.42 19.87
N PRO A 163 -12.96 -16.69 20.28
CA PRO A 163 -13.03 -15.76 21.39
C PRO A 163 -14.16 -14.71 21.21
N GLU A 164 -14.88 -14.38 22.30
CA GLU A 164 -16.04 -13.48 22.24
C GLU A 164 -15.68 -12.02 21.88
N ALA A 165 -14.46 -11.58 22.18
CA ALA A 165 -14.01 -10.19 22.03
C ALA A 165 -13.78 -9.72 20.58
N GLU A 166 -14.06 -10.57 19.59
CA GLU A 166 -13.73 -10.30 18.18
C GLU A 166 -14.96 -9.96 17.33
N GLU A 167 -14.73 -9.20 16.27
CA GLU A 167 -15.74 -8.82 15.28
C GLU A 167 -16.33 -10.07 14.58
N PRO A 168 -17.58 -10.05 14.11
CA PRO A 168 -18.20 -11.19 13.43
C PRO A 168 -17.38 -11.74 12.26
N ALA A 169 -16.68 -10.87 11.52
CA ALA A 169 -15.83 -11.24 10.40
C ALA A 169 -14.62 -12.10 10.83
N ASP A 170 -14.05 -11.85 12.01
CA ASP A 170 -12.92 -12.60 12.55
C ASP A 170 -13.35 -13.99 13.06
N ARG A 171 -14.55 -14.08 13.66
CA ARG A 171 -15.07 -15.31 14.31
C ARG A 171 -15.13 -16.52 13.39
N THR A 172 -15.26 -16.28 12.09
CA THR A 172 -15.37 -17.33 11.07
C THR A 172 -14.03 -17.75 10.47
N LEU A 173 -12.93 -17.05 10.78
CA LEU A 173 -11.62 -17.32 10.17
C LEU A 173 -10.90 -18.51 10.82
N PRO A 174 -10.04 -19.23 10.05
CA PRO A 174 -9.06 -20.16 10.60
C PRO A 174 -8.21 -19.50 11.70
N ARG A 175 -7.74 -20.31 12.64
CA ARG A 175 -7.11 -19.87 13.87
C ARG A 175 -5.74 -20.49 14.06
N VAL A 176 -4.88 -19.74 14.73
CA VAL A 176 -3.55 -20.18 15.12
C VAL A 176 -3.37 -19.91 16.60
N THR A 177 -3.07 -20.96 17.36
CA THR A 177 -2.77 -20.87 18.79
C THR A 177 -1.27 -20.88 18.99
N ARG A 178 -0.73 -19.76 19.46
CA ARG A 178 0.67 -19.60 19.86
C ARG A 178 0.84 -20.08 21.29
N THR A 179 1.82 -20.95 21.51
CA THR A 179 2.35 -21.32 22.84
C THR A 179 3.78 -20.77 22.95
N ASP A 180 4.01 -19.84 23.86
CA ASP A 180 5.33 -19.25 24.11
C ASP A 180 6.26 -20.28 24.79
N LEU A 181 7.48 -20.47 24.25
CA LEU A 181 8.38 -21.52 24.76
C LEU A 181 9.04 -21.16 26.11
N VAL A 182 9.00 -19.89 26.52
CA VAL A 182 9.62 -19.43 27.78
C VAL A 182 8.57 -19.36 28.90
N THR A 183 7.43 -18.76 28.60
CA THR A 183 6.38 -18.45 29.58
C THR A 183 5.24 -19.47 29.59
N LEU A 184 5.16 -20.33 28.57
CA LEU A 184 4.04 -21.26 28.31
C LEU A 184 2.69 -20.55 28.11
N ALA A 185 2.69 -19.23 27.98
CA ALA A 185 1.49 -18.46 27.72
C ALA A 185 0.89 -18.81 26.36
N THR A 186 -0.42 -18.97 26.32
CA THR A 186 -1.17 -19.28 25.10
C THR A 186 -2.00 -18.10 24.62
N ALA A 187 -1.95 -17.81 23.32
CA ALA A 187 -2.82 -16.82 22.68
C ALA A 187 -3.28 -17.34 21.32
N THR A 188 -4.52 -17.01 20.92
CA THR A 188 -5.10 -17.45 19.65
C THR A 188 -5.37 -16.26 18.76
N PHE A 189 -5.01 -16.37 17.48
CA PHE A 189 -5.15 -15.31 16.49
C PHE A 189 -5.88 -15.82 15.24
N PRO A 190 -6.75 -15.01 14.62
CA PRO A 190 -7.33 -15.33 13.32
C PRO A 190 -6.30 -15.18 12.19
N LEU A 191 -6.43 -16.04 11.18
CA LEU A 191 -5.56 -16.12 10.01
C LEU A 191 -6.38 -15.93 8.74
N LEU A 192 -6.03 -14.91 7.96
CA LEU A 192 -6.49 -14.78 6.58
C LEU A 192 -5.65 -15.66 5.65
N PRO A 193 -6.26 -16.41 4.72
CA PRO A 193 -5.54 -17.10 3.65
C PRO A 193 -4.60 -16.14 2.91
N ASP A 194 -3.42 -16.60 2.51
CA ASP A 194 -2.51 -15.78 1.69
C ASP A 194 -2.87 -15.96 0.21
N PRO A 195 -3.23 -14.89 -0.53
CA PRO A 195 -3.65 -14.96 -1.92
C PRO A 195 -2.50 -15.27 -2.90
N LEU A 196 -1.27 -15.40 -2.40
CA LEU A 196 -0.10 -15.83 -3.15
C LEU A 196 0.37 -17.22 -2.71
N CYS A 197 -0.39 -17.93 -1.88
CA CYS A 197 -0.04 -19.26 -1.42
C CYS A 197 -0.01 -20.27 -2.58
N PRO A 198 1.14 -20.89 -2.89
CA PRO A 198 1.26 -21.83 -4.01
C PRO A 198 0.49 -23.14 -3.80
N ALA A 199 0.04 -23.42 -2.58
CA ALA A 199 -0.76 -24.61 -2.27
C ALA A 199 -2.27 -24.35 -2.31
N CYS A 200 -2.72 -23.14 -1.96
CA CYS A 200 -4.13 -22.80 -1.90
C CYS A 200 -4.65 -22.12 -3.18
N VAL A 201 -3.76 -21.50 -3.95
CA VAL A 201 -4.14 -20.71 -5.13
C VAL A 201 -3.66 -21.40 -6.39
N THR A 202 -4.61 -21.72 -7.27
CA THR A 202 -4.32 -22.16 -8.64
C THR A 202 -4.26 -20.93 -9.55
N PRO A 203 -3.08 -20.54 -10.08
CA PRO A 203 -2.99 -19.38 -10.94
C PRO A 203 -3.77 -19.59 -12.24
N ARG A 204 -4.45 -18.53 -12.69
CA ARG A 204 -5.17 -18.52 -13.98
C ARG A 204 -4.59 -17.44 -14.91
N PRO A 205 -4.56 -17.63 -16.24
CA PRO A 205 -4.15 -16.58 -17.16
C PRO A 205 -4.99 -15.31 -17.00
N ASP A 206 -4.35 -14.15 -17.05
CA ASP A 206 -5.05 -12.88 -17.12
C ASP A 206 -5.63 -12.70 -18.54
N SER A 207 -6.96 -12.62 -18.66
CA SER A 207 -7.66 -12.63 -19.95
C SER A 207 -8.47 -11.35 -20.16
N ALA A 208 -8.75 -11.04 -21.43
CA ALA A 208 -9.58 -9.90 -21.82
C ALA A 208 -10.98 -9.94 -21.18
N ASP A 209 -11.57 -11.13 -21.04
CA ASP A 209 -12.89 -11.28 -20.40
C ASP A 209 -12.86 -10.91 -18.92
N THR A 210 -11.76 -11.22 -18.23
CA THR A 210 -11.59 -10.90 -16.80
C THR A 210 -11.20 -9.45 -16.54
N ALA A 211 -10.90 -8.71 -17.60
CA ALA A 211 -10.59 -7.29 -17.60
C ALA A 211 -11.85 -6.42 -17.72
N ARG A 212 -12.93 -6.95 -18.31
CA ARG A 212 -14.16 -6.19 -18.53
C ARG A 212 -14.77 -5.77 -17.21
N LEU A 213 -14.83 -4.47 -16.98
CA LEU A 213 -15.41 -3.90 -15.77
C LEU A 213 -16.88 -3.57 -16.00
N THR A 214 -17.77 -4.42 -15.48
CA THR A 214 -19.21 -4.11 -15.46
C THR A 214 -19.52 -3.26 -14.24
N LEU A 215 -19.82 -1.98 -14.45
CA LEU A 215 -20.22 -1.06 -13.38
C LEU A 215 -21.69 -1.28 -13.00
N ALA A 216 -21.90 -2.00 -11.89
CA ALA A 216 -23.23 -2.19 -11.30
C ALA A 216 -23.80 -0.85 -10.77
N PRO A 217 -25.14 -0.71 -10.68
CA PRO A 217 -25.78 0.42 -10.02
C PRO A 217 -25.17 0.74 -8.65
N ALA A 218 -24.89 2.01 -8.41
CA ALA A 218 -24.18 2.49 -7.22
C ALA A 218 -25.04 3.54 -6.50
N PRO A 219 -26.17 3.13 -5.89
CA PRO A 219 -27.13 4.06 -5.31
C PRO A 219 -26.51 4.83 -4.15
N LYS A 220 -26.59 6.16 -4.22
CA LYS A 220 -26.13 7.08 -3.20
C LYS A 220 -27.18 7.17 -2.09
N PRO A 221 -26.77 7.27 -0.80
CA PRO A 221 -27.70 7.52 0.29
C PRO A 221 -28.55 8.79 0.09
N ASP A 222 -27.93 9.81 -0.50
CA ASP A 222 -28.54 11.06 -0.94
C ASP A 222 -27.68 11.69 -2.06
N PRO A 223 -28.19 12.68 -2.82
CA PRO A 223 -27.46 13.27 -3.94
C PRO A 223 -26.13 13.98 -3.58
N GLY A 224 -25.95 14.40 -2.33
CA GLY A 224 -24.75 15.06 -1.84
C GLY A 224 -23.67 14.11 -1.32
N THR A 225 -24.01 12.85 -1.05
CA THR A 225 -23.09 11.87 -0.46
C THR A 225 -22.40 11.00 -1.52
N TYR A 226 -21.06 10.94 -1.47
CA TYR A 226 -20.24 10.16 -2.41
C TYR A 226 -19.67 8.86 -1.84
N ARG A 227 -19.77 8.66 -0.52
CA ARG A 227 -19.44 7.39 0.14
C ARG A 227 -20.69 6.56 0.31
N LEU A 228 -20.76 5.41 -0.37
CA LEU A 228 -22.00 4.63 -0.49
C LEU A 228 -22.35 3.83 0.76
N ARG A 229 -21.35 3.55 1.60
CA ARG A 229 -21.51 2.80 2.85
C ARG A 229 -20.74 3.48 3.97
N SER A 230 -21.29 3.40 5.18
CA SER A 230 -20.59 3.86 6.37
C SER A 230 -19.46 2.88 6.75
N LEU A 231 -18.42 3.38 7.40
CA LEU A 231 -17.28 2.58 7.89
C LEU A 231 -17.71 1.42 8.81
N GLY A 232 -18.82 1.57 9.52
CA GLY A 232 -19.41 0.56 10.40
C GLY A 232 -19.98 -0.64 9.64
N ALA A 233 -20.39 -0.44 8.39
CA ALA A 233 -21.11 -1.44 7.61
C ALA A 233 -20.21 -2.51 6.98
N TYR A 234 -18.90 -2.26 6.88
CA TYR A 234 -17.95 -3.24 6.33
C TYR A 234 -17.62 -4.31 7.37
N ALA A 235 -17.73 -5.58 6.96
CA ALA A 235 -17.36 -6.74 7.77
C ALA A 235 -15.83 -6.94 7.75
N LEU A 236 -15.09 -5.98 8.31
CA LEU A 236 -13.63 -6.03 8.37
C LEU A 236 -13.15 -7.00 9.47
N PRO A 237 -12.29 -7.99 9.15
CA PRO A 237 -11.69 -8.87 10.15
C PRO A 237 -10.49 -8.19 10.82
N VAL A 238 -10.75 -7.19 11.67
CA VAL A 238 -9.72 -6.28 12.21
C VAL A 238 -8.62 -7.03 12.98
N ALA A 239 -8.96 -8.12 13.68
CA ALA A 239 -7.98 -8.91 14.42
C ALA A 239 -7.11 -9.77 13.49
N ALA A 240 -7.61 -10.13 12.29
CA ALA A 240 -6.82 -10.84 11.29
C ALA A 240 -5.98 -9.89 10.41
N LEU A 241 -6.38 -8.62 10.29
CA LEU A 241 -5.61 -7.62 9.55
C LEU A 241 -4.32 -7.23 10.27
N ALA A 242 -4.34 -7.08 11.59
CA ALA A 242 -3.13 -6.85 12.38
C ALA A 242 -3.09 -7.72 13.64
N ASN A 243 -2.08 -8.60 13.72
CA ASN A 243 -1.77 -9.39 14.91
C ASN A 243 -0.32 -9.92 14.86
N PRO A 244 0.32 -10.21 16.01
CA PRO A 244 1.76 -10.48 16.07
C PRO A 244 2.21 -11.83 15.49
N VAL A 245 1.28 -12.69 15.05
CA VAL A 245 1.57 -14.04 14.56
C VAL A 245 1.40 -14.14 13.05
N CYS A 246 0.28 -13.65 12.53
CA CYS A 246 -0.11 -13.83 11.14
C CYS A 246 -1.00 -12.70 10.59
N GLY A 247 -0.89 -11.49 11.13
CA GLY A 247 -1.60 -10.31 10.62
C GLY A 247 -1.31 -10.05 9.14
N ALA A 248 -2.37 -9.77 8.37
CA ALA A 248 -2.27 -9.58 6.92
C ALA A 248 -1.51 -8.29 6.52
N LEU A 249 -1.67 -7.23 7.31
CA LEU A 249 -1.15 -5.88 7.05
C LEU A 249 -0.04 -5.45 8.02
N GLY A 250 0.25 -6.24 9.05
CA GLY A 250 1.24 -5.91 10.06
C GLY A 250 1.03 -6.66 11.38
N SER A 251 1.94 -6.45 12.32
CA SER A 251 1.89 -7.10 13.64
C SER A 251 0.96 -6.40 14.62
N ASP A 252 0.77 -5.09 14.47
CA ASP A 252 -0.06 -4.25 15.32
C ASP A 252 -0.35 -2.91 14.62
N THR A 253 -1.19 -2.09 15.26
CA THR A 253 -1.42 -0.68 14.98
C THR A 253 -0.91 0.15 16.16
N TRP A 254 -0.35 1.33 15.91
CA TRP A 254 -0.04 2.30 16.96
C TRP A 254 -0.97 3.51 16.89
N ILE A 255 -1.29 4.03 18.07
CA ILE A 255 -1.99 5.30 18.24
C ILE A 255 -0.96 6.38 18.56
N ASN A 256 -1.21 7.62 18.16
CA ASN A 256 -0.38 8.76 18.60
C ASN A 256 -1.21 9.63 19.55
N PRO A 257 -1.13 9.39 20.89
CA PRO A 257 -1.88 10.17 21.86
C PRO A 257 -1.34 11.61 22.01
N ALA A 258 -0.15 11.90 21.48
CA ALA A 258 0.43 13.23 21.46
C ALA A 258 -0.04 14.08 20.27
N SER A 259 -0.79 13.50 19.32
CA SER A 259 -1.44 14.29 18.27
C SER A 259 -2.60 15.08 18.88
N THR A 260 -2.49 16.41 18.84
CA THR A 260 -3.47 17.35 19.41
C THR A 260 -4.47 17.88 18.39
N THR A 261 -4.30 17.54 17.10
CA THR A 261 -5.15 18.00 15.99
C THR A 261 -6.11 16.93 15.48
N THR A 262 -5.69 15.67 15.50
CA THR A 262 -6.45 14.49 15.06
C THR A 262 -6.19 13.32 16.01
N ALA A 263 -6.93 12.22 15.89
CA ALA A 263 -6.71 10.98 16.65
C ALA A 263 -6.12 9.88 15.75
N PRO A 264 -4.88 9.99 15.27
CA PRO A 264 -4.37 9.14 14.20
C PRO A 264 -4.05 7.73 14.70
N VAL A 265 -4.23 6.78 13.79
CA VAL A 265 -3.82 5.38 13.96
C VAL A 265 -3.04 4.99 12.74
N ALA A 266 -1.91 4.30 12.91
CA ALA A 266 -1.11 3.84 11.81
C ALA A 266 -0.58 2.41 12.03
N GLY A 267 -0.16 1.79 10.94
CA GLY A 267 0.45 0.48 10.89
C GLY A 267 1.52 0.44 9.80
N THR A 268 2.32 -0.63 9.78
CA THR A 268 3.29 -0.84 8.72
C THR A 268 3.59 -2.31 8.48
N HIS A 269 4.09 -2.59 7.30
CA HIS A 269 4.66 -3.87 6.94
C HIS A 269 5.76 -3.72 5.89
N PHE A 270 6.72 -4.64 5.92
CA PHE A 270 7.74 -4.70 4.89
C PHE A 270 7.22 -5.38 3.61
N VAL A 271 7.54 -4.79 2.47
CA VAL A 271 7.27 -5.33 1.14
C VAL A 271 8.58 -5.44 0.38
N ARG A 272 8.84 -6.61 -0.22
CA ARG A 272 10.01 -6.79 -1.10
C ARG A 272 9.61 -6.44 -2.52
N GLY A 273 10.32 -5.49 -3.12
CA GLY A 273 10.33 -5.26 -4.56
C GLY A 273 11.71 -5.51 -5.14
N TYR A 274 11.91 -5.16 -6.41
CA TYR A 274 13.19 -5.32 -7.11
C TYR A 274 14.31 -4.50 -6.45
N ALA A 275 14.00 -3.28 -5.98
CA ALA A 275 14.94 -2.38 -5.29
C ALA A 275 15.23 -2.78 -3.83
N GLY A 276 14.66 -3.90 -3.36
CA GLY A 276 14.88 -4.41 -2.00
C GLY A 276 13.64 -4.36 -1.12
N LEU A 277 13.87 -4.26 0.20
CA LEU A 277 12.80 -4.28 1.19
C LEU A 277 12.40 -2.85 1.56
N THR A 278 11.14 -2.50 1.35
CA THR A 278 10.57 -1.18 1.64
C THR A 278 9.56 -1.28 2.76
N ASP A 279 9.57 -0.30 3.66
CA ASP A 279 8.59 -0.19 4.73
C ASP A 279 7.35 0.54 4.19
N VAL A 280 6.20 -0.15 4.16
CA VAL A 280 4.95 0.40 3.64
C VAL A 280 4.04 0.70 4.81
N THR A 281 4.01 1.99 5.17
CA THR A 281 3.12 2.53 6.19
C THR A 281 1.70 2.66 5.66
N TRP A 282 0.72 2.75 6.56
CA TRP A 282 -0.68 3.06 6.26
C TRP A 282 -1.30 3.69 7.50
N SER A 283 -2.28 4.58 7.33
CA SER A 283 -2.79 5.39 8.43
C SER A 283 -4.26 5.77 8.27
N GLY A 284 -4.85 6.21 9.36
CA GLY A 284 -6.19 6.78 9.35
C GLY A 284 -6.24 7.94 10.31
N GLN A 285 -6.90 9.00 9.88
CA GLN A 285 -6.92 10.28 10.56
C GLN A 285 -8.37 10.74 10.64
N ALA A 286 -8.88 10.83 11.86
CA ALA A 286 -10.22 11.30 12.17
C ALA A 286 -10.21 11.85 13.60
N ASN A 287 -11.36 12.35 14.05
CA ASN A 287 -11.52 12.90 15.41
C ASN A 287 -11.67 11.82 16.50
N ARG A 288 -11.61 10.51 16.15
CA ARG A 288 -11.73 9.38 17.09
C ARG A 288 -10.83 8.23 16.68
N THR A 289 -10.07 7.67 17.63
CA THR A 289 -9.15 6.54 17.41
C THR A 289 -9.84 5.32 16.80
N ALA A 290 -11.09 5.03 17.18
CA ALA A 290 -11.84 3.90 16.61
C ALA A 290 -12.13 4.09 15.11
N THR A 291 -12.50 5.31 14.70
CA THR A 291 -12.73 5.66 13.29
C THR A 291 -11.42 5.62 12.52
N SER A 292 -10.38 6.27 13.04
CA SER A 292 -9.03 6.28 12.47
C SER A 292 -8.48 4.87 12.27
N ARG A 293 -8.69 3.95 13.22
CA ARG A 293 -8.26 2.56 13.08
C ARG A 293 -8.92 1.86 11.89
N ARG A 294 -10.23 2.07 11.68
CA ARG A 294 -10.94 1.49 10.51
C ARG A 294 -10.45 2.10 9.20
N LEU A 295 -10.23 3.42 9.15
CA LEU A 295 -9.64 4.09 7.99
C LEU A 295 -8.23 3.57 7.69
N ALA A 296 -7.40 3.40 8.72
CA ALA A 296 -6.05 2.86 8.60
C ALA A 296 -6.04 1.46 7.98
N PHE A 297 -6.99 0.60 8.36
CA PHE A 297 -7.13 -0.71 7.73
C PHE A 297 -7.62 -0.65 6.29
N LEU A 298 -8.50 0.30 5.93
CA LEU A 298 -8.92 0.48 4.53
C LEU A 298 -7.75 0.96 3.66
N GLU A 299 -6.96 1.93 4.12
CA GLU A 299 -5.74 2.37 3.43
C GLU A 299 -4.72 1.22 3.37
N GLY A 300 -4.54 0.48 4.46
CA GLY A 300 -3.63 -0.67 4.50
C GLY A 300 -4.02 -1.77 3.51
N LEU A 301 -5.33 -2.05 3.35
CA LEU A 301 -5.85 -2.97 2.34
C LEU A 301 -5.62 -2.45 0.91
N GLU A 302 -5.79 -1.14 0.68
CA GLU A 302 -5.48 -0.50 -0.59
C GLU A 302 -4.00 -0.64 -0.96
N ARG A 303 -3.09 -0.28 -0.05
CA ARG A 303 -1.65 -0.43 -0.27
C ARG A 303 -1.25 -1.90 -0.42
N TYR A 304 -1.89 -2.78 0.35
CA TYR A 304 -1.73 -4.22 0.17
C TYR A 304 -2.11 -4.63 -1.25
N ALA A 305 -3.25 -4.21 -1.80
CA ALA A 305 -3.63 -4.49 -3.19
C ALA A 305 -2.69 -3.85 -4.23
N GLY A 306 -2.30 -2.59 -4.02
CA GLY A 306 -1.46 -1.81 -4.94
C GLY A 306 0.00 -2.28 -4.99
N THR A 307 0.55 -2.83 -3.90
CA THR A 307 1.97 -3.24 -3.90
C THR A 307 2.26 -4.44 -4.80
N HIS A 308 1.41 -5.48 -4.81
CA HIS A 308 1.57 -6.67 -5.66
C HIS A 308 0.22 -7.20 -6.14
N ARG A 309 0.22 -7.79 -7.34
CA ARG A 309 -0.92 -8.54 -7.89
C ARG A 309 -1.29 -9.73 -6.98
N ARG A 310 -2.52 -9.77 -6.49
CA ARG A 310 -3.03 -10.81 -5.55
C ARG A 310 -4.37 -11.43 -5.98
N ARG A 311 -4.70 -11.35 -7.28
CA ARG A 311 -5.96 -11.88 -7.85
C ARG A 311 -5.88 -13.34 -8.29
N GLY A 312 -4.77 -14.02 -8.01
CA GLY A 312 -4.51 -15.38 -8.49
C GLY A 312 -4.35 -15.45 -10.02
N THR A 313 -4.02 -14.34 -10.69
CA THR A 313 -3.80 -14.30 -12.14
C THR A 313 -2.31 -14.28 -12.49
N THR A 314 -1.94 -14.80 -13.66
CA THR A 314 -0.59 -14.69 -14.25
C THR A 314 -0.57 -13.58 -15.31
N PRO A 315 0.45 -12.70 -15.31
CA PRO A 315 0.53 -11.60 -16.26
C PRO A 315 0.77 -12.11 -17.68
N VAL A 316 0.44 -11.30 -18.68
CA VAL A 316 0.86 -11.52 -20.06
C VAL A 316 2.32 -11.07 -20.18
N LEU A 317 3.19 -11.90 -20.76
CA LEU A 317 4.58 -11.53 -21.04
C LEU A 317 4.71 -11.17 -22.52
N GLY A 318 5.37 -10.07 -22.81
CA GLY A 318 5.70 -9.65 -24.18
C GLY A 318 6.38 -8.29 -24.22
N SER A 319 6.99 -7.96 -25.35
CA SER A 319 7.47 -6.61 -25.63
C SER A 319 6.33 -5.69 -26.05
N TYR A 320 6.53 -4.36 -25.97
CA TYR A 320 5.52 -3.42 -26.44
C TYR A 320 5.28 -3.55 -27.94
N HIS A 321 6.32 -3.70 -28.76
CA HIS A 321 6.13 -3.87 -30.21
C HIS A 321 5.30 -5.11 -30.58
N GLN A 322 5.37 -6.19 -29.79
CA GLN A 322 4.54 -7.38 -29.99
C GLN A 322 3.07 -7.16 -29.58
N LEU A 323 2.82 -6.28 -28.61
CA LEU A 323 1.52 -6.12 -27.95
C LEU A 323 0.82 -4.79 -28.27
N ALA A 324 1.45 -3.91 -29.06
CA ALA A 324 1.09 -2.51 -29.24
C ALA A 324 -0.38 -2.27 -29.64
N ALA A 325 -1.01 -3.18 -30.38
CA ALA A 325 -2.40 -3.06 -30.81
C ALA A 325 -3.38 -2.97 -29.61
N ASP A 326 -3.06 -3.65 -28.51
CA ASP A 326 -3.92 -3.76 -27.33
C ASP A 326 -3.28 -3.16 -26.07
N ALA A 327 -2.06 -2.63 -26.17
CA ALA A 327 -1.27 -2.19 -25.03
C ALA A 327 -1.18 -0.67 -24.90
N LEU A 328 -1.22 -0.19 -23.65
CA LEU A 328 -0.85 1.16 -23.30
C LEU A 328 0.64 1.38 -23.58
N ASP A 329 0.97 2.40 -24.38
CA ASP A 329 2.36 2.84 -24.52
C ASP A 329 2.83 3.49 -23.21
N PRO A 330 3.80 2.90 -22.49
CA PRO A 330 4.22 3.39 -21.18
C PRO A 330 4.75 4.83 -21.23
N ARG A 331 5.26 5.27 -22.37
CA ARG A 331 5.82 6.63 -22.56
C ARG A 331 4.76 7.72 -22.41
N THR A 332 3.50 7.39 -22.67
CA THR A 332 2.36 8.32 -22.48
C THR A 332 2.05 8.61 -21.01
N CYS A 333 2.59 7.81 -20.09
CA CYS A 333 2.54 8.04 -18.63
C CYS A 333 3.79 8.77 -18.10
N GLY A 334 4.65 9.27 -19.00
CA GLY A 334 5.88 9.97 -18.66
C GLY A 334 7.08 9.04 -18.48
N VAL A 335 8.26 9.57 -18.79
CA VAL A 335 9.58 8.93 -18.59
C VAL A 335 10.52 9.89 -17.88
N TYR A 336 11.56 9.38 -17.24
CA TYR A 336 12.55 10.25 -16.62
C TYR A 336 13.47 10.90 -17.66
N ALA A 337 14.17 11.94 -17.24
CA ALA A 337 15.21 12.56 -18.06
C ALA A 337 16.36 11.56 -18.31
N PRO A 338 17.08 11.66 -19.45
CA PRO A 338 18.23 10.79 -19.75
C PRO A 338 19.28 10.73 -18.63
N GLU A 339 19.50 11.85 -17.95
CA GLU A 339 20.46 11.98 -16.85
C GLU A 339 20.06 11.15 -15.63
N THR A 340 18.77 10.96 -15.39
CA THR A 340 18.27 10.07 -14.32
C THR A 340 18.70 8.64 -14.60
N TYR A 341 18.48 8.15 -15.81
CA TYR A 341 18.85 6.80 -16.21
C TYR A 341 20.36 6.57 -16.25
N ALA A 342 21.15 7.61 -16.53
CA ALA A 342 22.61 7.51 -16.53
C ALA A 342 23.20 7.40 -15.12
N ASN A 343 22.54 7.98 -14.11
CA ASN A 343 23.11 8.14 -12.76
C ASN A 343 22.42 7.28 -11.69
N ASP A 344 21.20 6.81 -11.93
CA ASP A 344 20.45 5.98 -10.98
C ASP A 344 20.45 4.50 -11.42
N PRO A 345 21.22 3.63 -10.74
CA PRO A 345 21.38 2.24 -11.14
C PRO A 345 20.11 1.40 -10.93
N LEU A 346 19.08 1.94 -10.27
CA LEU A 346 17.82 1.22 -10.05
C LEU A 346 16.89 1.31 -11.26
N VAL A 347 17.08 2.27 -12.17
CA VAL A 347 16.20 2.48 -13.31
C VAL A 347 16.93 2.35 -14.65
N SER A 348 16.20 1.95 -15.68
CA SER A 348 16.73 1.92 -17.05
C SER A 348 15.71 2.48 -18.05
N PRO A 349 16.10 3.08 -19.18
CA PRO A 349 15.14 3.60 -20.14
C PRO A 349 14.18 2.50 -20.60
N PHE A 350 12.92 2.86 -20.84
CA PHE A 350 11.96 1.92 -21.40
C PHE A 350 12.41 1.46 -22.80
N ASP A 351 12.63 0.16 -22.95
CA ASP A 351 12.98 -0.48 -24.22
C ASP A 351 11.72 -1.19 -24.77
N PRO A 352 11.18 -0.74 -25.93
CA PRO A 352 9.95 -1.30 -26.49
C PRO A 352 10.09 -2.73 -27.03
N ASP A 353 11.32 -3.24 -27.19
CA ASP A 353 11.61 -4.61 -27.63
C ASP A 353 11.88 -5.55 -26.44
N ARG A 354 12.04 -5.02 -25.23
CA ARG A 354 12.24 -5.82 -24.02
C ARG A 354 10.95 -6.44 -23.54
N GLU A 355 10.98 -7.74 -23.25
CA GLU A 355 9.84 -8.44 -22.66
C GLU A 355 9.60 -7.97 -21.22
N ILE A 356 8.38 -7.52 -20.93
CA ILE A 356 7.94 -7.10 -19.59
C ILE A 356 6.60 -7.76 -19.23
N PRO A 357 6.23 -7.81 -17.93
CA PRO A 357 4.91 -8.26 -17.52
C PRO A 357 3.84 -7.18 -17.74
N TRP A 358 2.70 -7.61 -18.28
CA TRP A 358 1.51 -6.81 -18.51
C TRP A 358 0.32 -7.40 -17.76
N VAL A 359 -0.54 -6.53 -17.23
CA VAL A 359 -1.82 -6.88 -16.62
C VAL A 359 -2.96 -6.29 -17.44
N ARG A 360 -4.15 -6.87 -17.34
CA ARG A 360 -5.31 -6.35 -18.05
C ARG A 360 -6.02 -5.26 -17.23
N GLY A 361 -6.24 -4.12 -17.86
CA GLY A 361 -7.16 -3.08 -17.43
C GLY A 361 -8.32 -2.91 -18.42
N HIS A 362 -9.20 -1.97 -18.12
CA HIS A 362 -10.33 -1.58 -18.97
C HIS A 362 -10.24 -0.10 -19.29
N SER A 363 -10.25 0.25 -20.57
CA SER A 363 -10.42 1.64 -21.03
C SER A 363 -11.89 2.01 -20.91
N LEU A 364 -12.19 3.02 -20.09
CA LEU A 364 -13.55 3.54 -19.90
C LEU A 364 -13.98 4.46 -21.05
N ARG A 365 -13.04 5.04 -21.81
CA ARG A 365 -13.35 5.85 -22.99
C ARG A 365 -13.73 4.98 -24.18
N ASP A 366 -12.94 3.94 -24.45
CA ASP A 366 -13.09 3.08 -25.62
C ASP A 366 -13.89 1.79 -25.32
N ASP A 367 -14.32 1.62 -24.07
CA ASP A 367 -15.04 0.45 -23.53
C ASP A 367 -14.44 -0.90 -23.93
N ARG A 368 -13.12 -1.02 -23.74
CA ARG A 368 -12.36 -2.22 -24.15
C ARG A 368 -11.27 -2.62 -23.17
N PRO A 369 -10.91 -3.90 -23.11
CA PRO A 369 -9.70 -4.35 -22.43
C PRO A 369 -8.44 -3.74 -23.02
N VAL A 370 -7.48 -3.37 -22.16
CA VAL A 370 -6.17 -2.83 -22.50
C VAL A 370 -5.08 -3.52 -21.68
N LEU A 371 -3.92 -3.79 -22.28
CA LEU A 371 -2.74 -4.24 -21.54
C LEU A 371 -2.03 -3.04 -20.93
N VAL A 372 -1.83 -3.08 -19.61
CA VAL A 372 -1.11 -2.07 -18.84
C VAL A 372 0.18 -2.72 -18.32
N PRO A 373 1.35 -2.07 -18.41
CA PRO A 373 2.56 -2.58 -17.78
C PRO A 373 2.29 -2.84 -16.30
N ALA A 374 2.67 -4.02 -15.80
CA ALA A 374 2.41 -4.37 -14.40
C ALA A 374 3.02 -3.35 -13.43
N ARG A 375 4.16 -2.73 -13.80
CA ARG A 375 4.82 -1.63 -13.08
C ARG A 375 3.90 -0.42 -12.83
N LEU A 376 3.02 -0.09 -13.78
CA LEU A 376 2.12 1.07 -13.70
C LEU A 376 0.85 0.80 -12.89
N ALA A 377 0.53 -0.47 -12.64
CA ALA A 377 -0.59 -0.86 -11.78
C ALA A 377 -0.11 -1.25 -10.38
N HIS A 378 1.04 -1.92 -10.27
CA HIS A 378 1.53 -2.47 -9.01
C HIS A 378 2.94 -1.96 -8.65
N TYR A 379 3.01 -0.96 -7.77
CA TYR A 379 4.21 -0.16 -7.55
C TYR A 379 5.36 -0.84 -6.78
N SER A 380 5.15 -2.02 -6.18
CA SER A 380 6.22 -2.81 -5.57
C SER A 380 6.47 -4.17 -6.25
N ALA A 381 5.64 -4.53 -7.24
CA ALA A 381 5.85 -5.72 -8.04
C ALA A 381 6.71 -5.38 -9.25
N GLY A 382 7.50 -6.34 -9.72
CA GLY A 382 8.18 -6.21 -11.01
C GLY A 382 9.45 -7.04 -11.08
N VAL A 383 10.03 -7.02 -12.27
CA VAL A 383 11.25 -7.73 -12.65
C VAL A 383 12.30 -6.70 -13.06
N ASP A 384 13.56 -7.10 -13.16
CA ASP A 384 14.60 -6.16 -13.61
C ASP A 384 14.35 -5.60 -15.03
N ALA A 385 13.40 -6.21 -15.77
CA ALA A 385 12.97 -5.75 -17.08
C ALA A 385 11.97 -4.60 -17.11
N ASP A 386 11.21 -4.37 -16.04
CA ASP A 386 10.17 -3.34 -15.99
C ASP A 386 10.51 -2.17 -15.05
N ASN A 387 11.80 -1.91 -14.81
CA ASN A 387 12.31 -0.86 -13.93
C ASN A 387 12.45 0.53 -14.58
N PHE A 388 11.59 0.86 -15.55
CA PHE A 388 11.70 2.11 -16.30
C PHE A 388 11.22 3.36 -15.57
N VAL A 389 10.42 3.17 -14.52
CA VAL A 389 9.95 4.21 -13.59
C VAL A 389 9.78 3.63 -12.19
N PHE A 390 9.81 4.48 -11.17
CA PHE A 390 9.24 4.18 -9.87
C PHE A 390 7.80 4.68 -9.84
N GLU A 391 6.86 3.80 -9.54
CA GLU A 391 5.49 4.20 -9.25
C GLU A 391 5.24 4.33 -7.75
N CYS A 392 4.14 5.00 -7.43
CA CYS A 392 3.61 5.11 -6.08
C CYS A 392 2.13 4.67 -6.04
N SER A 393 1.45 4.91 -4.92
CA SER A 393 0.03 4.59 -4.74
C SER A 393 -0.92 5.57 -5.43
N ASN A 394 -0.42 6.65 -6.04
CA ASN A 394 -1.23 7.66 -6.70
C ASN A 394 -2.30 6.99 -7.58
N GLY A 395 -3.58 7.28 -7.39
CA GLY A 395 -4.70 6.73 -8.17
C GLY A 395 -5.08 5.28 -7.88
N CYS A 396 -4.49 4.68 -6.85
CA CYS A 396 -5.06 3.51 -6.18
C CYS A 396 -6.17 3.97 -5.24
N ALA A 397 -7.31 3.29 -5.24
CA ALA A 397 -8.39 3.65 -4.33
C ALA A 397 -9.26 2.44 -3.98
N THR A 398 -9.74 2.43 -2.74
CA THR A 398 -10.72 1.45 -2.23
C THR A 398 -12.11 2.06 -2.09
N GLY A 399 -13.14 1.34 -2.52
CA GLY A 399 -14.55 1.71 -2.38
C GLY A 399 -15.45 0.51 -2.09
N SER A 400 -16.75 0.74 -1.86
CA SER A 400 -17.74 -0.34 -1.69
C SER A 400 -18.08 -1.09 -2.98
N GLY A 401 -17.51 -0.68 -4.10
CA GLY A 401 -17.67 -1.28 -5.42
C GLY A 401 -16.75 -0.59 -6.43
N LEU A 402 -16.71 -1.12 -7.66
CA LEU A 402 -15.82 -0.61 -8.71
C LEU A 402 -16.06 0.87 -9.06
N ALA A 403 -17.32 1.30 -9.15
CA ALA A 403 -17.63 2.69 -9.50
C ALA A 403 -17.07 3.68 -8.46
N GLU A 404 -17.24 3.39 -7.18
CA GLU A 404 -16.68 4.23 -6.10
C GLU A 404 -15.16 4.18 -6.08
N ALA A 405 -14.55 2.99 -6.20
CA ALA A 405 -13.10 2.85 -6.24
C ALA A 405 -12.48 3.63 -7.42
N ILE A 406 -13.07 3.54 -8.61
CA ILE A 406 -12.61 4.29 -9.79
C ILE A 406 -12.78 5.79 -9.57
N LEU A 407 -13.94 6.25 -9.10
CA LEU A 407 -14.17 7.68 -8.87
C LEU A 407 -13.10 8.30 -7.97
N PHE A 408 -12.85 7.70 -6.81
CA PHE A 408 -11.85 8.23 -5.86
C PHE A 408 -10.41 8.09 -6.37
N GLY A 409 -10.09 7.04 -7.13
CA GLY A 409 -8.79 6.93 -7.78
C GLY A 409 -8.57 8.02 -8.85
N LEU A 410 -9.62 8.41 -9.59
CA LEU A 410 -9.55 9.51 -10.55
C LEU A 410 -9.48 10.88 -9.88
N LEU A 411 -10.21 11.09 -8.79
CA LEU A 411 -10.13 12.32 -8.02
C LEU A 411 -8.71 12.56 -7.53
N GLU A 412 -8.06 11.54 -6.95
CA GLU A 412 -6.66 11.66 -6.54
C GLU A 412 -5.73 12.00 -7.72
N ARG A 413 -5.95 11.39 -8.89
CA ARG A 413 -5.15 11.70 -10.08
C ARG A 413 -5.32 13.14 -10.57
N VAL A 414 -6.55 13.63 -10.57
CA VAL A 414 -6.86 15.02 -10.93
C VAL A 414 -6.25 15.98 -9.91
N GLU A 415 -6.28 15.62 -8.64
CA GLU A 415 -5.67 16.39 -7.55
C GLU A 415 -4.16 16.54 -7.72
N ARG A 416 -3.44 15.42 -7.88
CA ARG A 416 -1.98 15.40 -8.05
C ARG A 416 -1.55 16.14 -9.31
N ASP A 417 -2.25 15.90 -10.42
CA ASP A 417 -1.99 16.58 -11.69
C ASP A 417 -2.14 18.09 -11.55
N ALA A 418 -3.25 18.55 -10.96
CA ALA A 418 -3.53 19.97 -10.83
C ALA A 418 -2.58 20.66 -9.86
N PHE A 419 -2.21 20.00 -8.76
CA PHE A 419 -1.21 20.50 -7.83
C PHE A 419 0.17 20.68 -8.52
N LEU A 420 0.63 19.67 -9.28
CA LEU A 420 1.93 19.73 -9.96
C LEU A 420 1.94 20.80 -11.07
N LEU A 421 0.84 20.95 -11.81
CA LEU A 421 0.68 22.04 -12.78
C LEU A 421 0.75 23.42 -12.11
N ALA A 422 0.10 23.59 -10.96
CA ALA A 422 0.17 24.83 -10.20
C ALA A 422 1.58 25.10 -9.67
N TRP A 423 2.23 24.09 -9.10
CA TRP A 423 3.56 24.18 -8.50
C TRP A 423 4.67 24.49 -9.53
N TYR A 424 4.80 23.63 -10.55
CA TYR A 424 5.84 23.77 -11.57
C TYR A 424 5.55 24.90 -12.56
N GLY A 425 4.28 25.24 -12.73
CA GLY A 425 3.86 26.36 -13.57
C GLY A 425 3.80 27.72 -12.87
N ARG A 426 4.05 27.78 -11.54
CA ARG A 426 3.87 28.98 -10.71
C ARG A 426 2.53 29.66 -10.94
N ALA A 427 1.46 28.87 -10.98
CA ALA A 427 0.13 29.40 -11.15
C ALA A 427 -0.19 30.34 -9.99
N ARG A 428 -0.68 31.55 -10.30
CA ARG A 428 -1.33 32.39 -9.29
C ARG A 428 -2.77 31.88 -9.14
N LEU A 429 -3.18 31.61 -7.91
CA LEU A 429 -4.45 30.94 -7.60
C LEU A 429 -5.42 31.87 -6.92
N THR A 430 -6.70 31.51 -6.92
CA THR A 430 -7.74 32.20 -6.15
C THR A 430 -7.83 31.56 -4.77
N GLU A 431 -7.71 32.37 -3.72
CA GLU A 431 -7.91 31.91 -2.35
C GLU A 431 -9.41 31.81 -2.04
N ILE A 432 -9.79 30.75 -1.35
CA ILE A 432 -11.13 30.53 -0.82
C ILE A 432 -11.20 31.18 0.56
N ASP A 433 -12.17 32.08 0.75
CA ASP A 433 -12.37 32.74 2.04
C ASP A 433 -12.97 31.77 3.06
N LEU A 434 -12.10 31.21 3.91
CA LEU A 434 -12.50 30.31 5.01
C LEU A 434 -13.46 30.98 6.00
N ALA A 435 -13.48 32.31 6.13
CA ALA A 435 -14.42 33.00 7.02
C ALA A 435 -15.88 32.82 6.58
N THR A 436 -16.10 32.53 5.29
CA THR A 436 -17.44 32.30 4.72
C THR A 436 -17.96 30.89 4.99
N LEU A 437 -17.11 29.95 5.42
CA LEU A 437 -17.53 28.61 5.80
C LEU A 437 -18.07 28.62 7.23
N THR A 438 -19.32 28.22 7.40
CA THR A 438 -20.01 28.14 8.70
C THR A 438 -19.99 26.75 9.31
N ASP A 439 -19.43 25.76 8.60
CA ASP A 439 -19.29 24.39 9.08
C ASP A 439 -18.46 24.36 10.38
N PRO A 440 -19.04 23.85 11.50
CA PRO A 440 -18.32 23.75 12.78
C PRO A 440 -17.05 22.89 12.72
N GLU A 441 -16.99 21.87 11.88
CA GLU A 441 -15.82 21.01 11.73
C GLU A 441 -14.67 21.76 11.07
N VAL A 442 -14.95 22.50 9.98
CA VAL A 442 -13.96 23.36 9.32
C VAL A 442 -13.43 24.42 10.28
N ARG A 443 -14.32 25.10 11.03
CA ARG A 443 -13.92 26.10 12.02
C ARG A 443 -13.03 25.51 13.12
N ALA A 444 -13.43 24.36 13.66
CA ALA A 444 -12.64 23.68 14.67
C ALA A 444 -11.27 23.24 14.14
N MET A 445 -11.17 22.86 12.86
CA MET A 445 -9.88 22.54 12.22
C MET A 445 -8.98 23.78 12.11
N THR A 446 -9.52 24.92 11.67
CA THR A 446 -8.77 26.18 11.59
C THR A 446 -8.35 26.69 12.96
N ASP A 447 -9.21 26.55 13.98
CA ASP A 447 -8.88 26.95 15.36
C ASP A 447 -7.75 26.09 15.94
N ARG A 448 -7.76 24.78 15.66
CA ARG A 448 -6.66 23.88 16.06
C ARG A 448 -5.35 24.27 15.38
N ALA A 449 -5.35 24.60 14.10
CA ALA A 449 -4.15 25.11 13.42
C ALA A 449 -3.64 26.41 14.05
N ALA A 450 -4.53 27.35 14.37
CA ALA A 450 -4.19 28.60 15.03
C ALA A 450 -3.58 28.40 16.42
N LEU A 451 -4.07 27.42 17.20
CA LEU A 451 -3.48 27.02 18.49
C LEU A 451 -2.06 26.46 18.34
N HIS A 452 -1.76 25.85 17.19
CA HIS A 452 -0.41 25.40 16.82
C HIS A 452 0.47 26.52 16.24
N GLY A 453 -0.04 27.76 16.15
CA GLY A 453 0.70 28.89 15.61
C GLY A 453 0.74 28.94 14.08
N TYR A 454 -0.25 28.34 13.40
CA TYR A 454 -0.38 28.35 11.95
C TYR A 454 -1.59 29.15 11.49
N ASP A 455 -1.42 29.88 10.39
CA ASP A 455 -2.52 30.37 9.56
C ASP A 455 -2.77 29.39 8.42
N ILE A 456 -4.04 29.15 8.08
CA ILE A 456 -4.41 28.24 7.00
C ILE A 456 -4.99 29.03 5.84
N HIS A 457 -4.47 28.75 4.65
CA HIS A 457 -4.97 29.26 3.38
C HIS A 457 -5.44 28.08 2.52
N VAL A 458 -6.49 28.28 1.73
CA VAL A 458 -7.02 27.25 0.82
C VAL A 458 -7.25 27.87 -0.54
N TYR A 459 -6.86 27.20 -1.61
CA TYR A 459 -6.88 27.74 -2.98
C TYR A 459 -7.64 26.84 -3.93
N ASP A 460 -8.46 27.43 -4.81
CA ASP A 460 -8.97 26.71 -6.00
C ASP A 460 -7.79 26.43 -6.93
N THR A 461 -7.45 25.14 -7.04
CA THR A 461 -6.30 24.65 -7.80
C THR A 461 -6.73 23.90 -9.06
N ARG A 462 -7.99 24.03 -9.53
CA ARG A 462 -8.46 23.30 -10.73
C ARG A 462 -7.61 23.62 -11.98
N MET A 463 -7.16 22.56 -12.67
CA MET A 463 -6.32 22.60 -13.90
C MET A 463 -6.80 21.66 -15.02
N GLY A 464 -8.07 21.28 -15.03
CA GLY A 464 -8.59 20.32 -16.00
C GLY A 464 -10.10 20.13 -15.88
N PRO A 465 -10.59 18.97 -15.42
CA PRO A 465 -12.02 18.77 -15.18
C PRO A 465 -12.59 19.82 -14.20
N PRO A 466 -13.89 20.17 -14.32
CA PRO A 466 -14.50 21.23 -13.52
C PRO A 466 -14.71 20.86 -12.04
N VAL A 467 -14.48 19.59 -11.68
CA VAL A 467 -14.60 19.07 -10.31
C VAL A 467 -13.72 19.87 -9.33
N PRO A 468 -14.20 20.19 -8.12
CA PRO A 468 -13.41 20.89 -7.12
C PRO A 468 -12.07 20.21 -6.86
N VAL A 469 -11.01 21.01 -6.94
CA VAL A 469 -9.65 20.66 -6.51
C VAL A 469 -9.14 21.81 -5.69
N VAL A 470 -8.75 21.55 -4.45
CA VAL A 470 -8.23 22.56 -3.54
C VAL A 470 -6.85 22.20 -3.03
N THR A 471 -6.00 23.20 -2.83
CA THR A 471 -4.74 23.06 -2.11
C THR A 471 -4.85 23.83 -0.80
N ALA A 472 -4.59 23.18 0.32
CA ALA A 472 -4.47 23.82 1.62
C ALA A 472 -2.99 24.06 1.97
N LEU A 473 -2.68 25.23 2.51
CA LEU A 473 -1.36 25.65 2.93
C LEU A 473 -1.43 26.14 4.38
N ALA A 474 -0.71 25.47 5.28
CA ALA A 474 -0.43 26.00 6.60
C ALA A 474 0.85 26.82 6.59
N VAL A 475 0.79 28.05 7.10
CA VAL A 475 1.92 28.96 7.24
C VAL A 475 2.17 29.25 8.71
N ARG A 476 3.38 28.98 9.18
CA ARG A 476 3.76 29.20 10.58
C ARG A 476 3.94 30.69 10.86
N ARG A 477 3.23 31.24 11.85
CA ARG A 477 3.18 32.68 12.18
C ARG A 477 4.51 33.28 12.59
N ASP A 478 5.35 32.52 13.28
CA ASP A 478 6.65 32.98 13.78
C ASP A 478 7.79 32.82 12.75
N GLY A 479 7.50 32.26 11.56
CA GLY A 479 8.50 31.99 10.52
C GLY A 479 9.55 30.93 10.91
N GLY A 480 9.31 30.14 11.96
CA GLY A 480 10.23 29.12 12.48
C GLY A 480 10.20 27.77 11.72
N PRO A 481 10.93 26.74 12.23
CA PRO A 481 10.89 25.38 11.70
C PRO A 481 9.48 24.84 11.47
N GLY A 482 9.29 24.05 10.41
CA GLY A 482 7.95 23.67 9.96
C GLY A 482 7.19 24.85 9.35
N THR A 483 7.90 25.72 8.61
CA THR A 483 7.37 26.98 8.07
C THR A 483 6.12 26.78 7.22
N LEU A 484 6.15 25.83 6.29
CA LEU A 484 5.04 25.54 5.38
C LEU A 484 4.66 24.06 5.43
N ALA A 485 3.36 23.77 5.39
CA ALA A 485 2.83 22.42 5.16
C ALA A 485 1.71 22.48 4.12
N PHE A 486 1.78 21.58 3.13
CA PHE A 486 0.81 21.51 2.02
C PHE A 486 -0.01 20.23 2.12
N ALA A 487 -1.26 20.31 1.71
CA ALA A 487 -2.07 19.17 1.29
C ALA A 487 -3.00 19.60 0.17
N ALA A 488 -3.62 18.65 -0.52
CA ALA A 488 -4.68 18.94 -1.47
C ALA A 488 -5.85 17.98 -1.26
N ALA A 489 -6.94 18.26 -1.96
CA ALA A 489 -8.06 17.34 -2.07
C ALA A 489 -8.78 17.61 -3.38
N ALA A 490 -9.31 16.55 -4.00
CA ALA A 490 -10.34 16.66 -5.03
C ALA A 490 -11.61 15.92 -4.63
N GLY A 491 -12.76 16.51 -4.94
CA GLY A 491 -14.06 15.94 -4.56
C GLY A 491 -15.21 16.64 -5.25
N PHE A 492 -16.40 16.03 -5.21
CA PHE A 492 -17.58 16.60 -5.85
C PHE A 492 -18.29 17.64 -4.98
N ASP A 493 -18.21 17.52 -3.66
CA ASP A 493 -18.70 18.55 -2.75
C ASP A 493 -17.60 19.55 -2.40
N PRO A 494 -17.73 20.85 -2.75
CA PRO A 494 -16.69 21.83 -2.46
C PRO A 494 -16.36 21.96 -0.97
N ALA A 495 -17.36 21.87 -0.08
CA ALA A 495 -17.13 22.03 1.36
C ALA A 495 -16.42 20.79 1.94
N GLU A 496 -16.84 19.59 1.56
CA GLU A 496 -16.13 18.35 1.95
C GLU A 496 -14.71 18.30 1.38
N THR A 497 -14.50 18.86 0.18
CA THR A 497 -13.17 18.93 -0.46
C THR A 497 -12.24 19.84 0.34
N VAL A 498 -12.72 21.03 0.76
CA VAL A 498 -11.97 21.90 1.69
C VAL A 498 -11.70 21.19 3.01
N ALA A 499 -12.71 20.56 3.61
CA ALA A 499 -12.55 19.85 4.88
C ALA A 499 -11.50 18.72 4.79
N SER A 500 -11.46 18.00 3.68
CA SER A 500 -10.48 16.92 3.44
C SER A 500 -9.06 17.45 3.37
N ALA A 501 -8.81 18.53 2.60
CA ALA A 501 -7.48 19.14 2.52
C ALA A 501 -7.03 19.73 3.86
N LEU A 502 -7.94 20.33 4.62
CA LEU A 502 -7.66 20.83 5.98
C LEU A 502 -7.30 19.69 6.94
N SER A 503 -8.06 18.59 6.91
CA SER A 503 -7.81 17.42 7.75
C SER A 503 -6.43 16.83 7.48
N GLU A 504 -6.01 16.77 6.21
CA GLU A 504 -4.70 16.24 5.84
C GLU A 504 -3.56 17.16 6.31
N VAL A 505 -3.66 18.48 6.09
CA VAL A 505 -2.67 19.45 6.61
C VAL A 505 -2.52 19.32 8.13
N LEU A 506 -3.62 19.17 8.86
CA LEU A 506 -3.63 19.08 10.31
C LEU A 506 -2.90 17.86 10.87
N THR A 507 -2.68 16.83 10.07
CA THR A 507 -1.89 15.67 10.48
C THR A 507 -0.40 15.98 10.55
N TYR A 508 0.10 16.87 9.70
CA TYR A 508 1.53 17.16 9.61
C TYR A 508 1.98 18.22 10.62
N ILE A 509 1.20 19.29 10.80
CA ILE A 509 1.63 20.46 11.59
C ILE A 509 2.06 20.18 13.04
N PRO A 510 1.49 19.21 13.80
CA PRO A 510 1.91 18.99 15.19
C PRO A 510 3.34 18.49 15.33
N HIS A 511 3.84 17.76 14.31
CA HIS A 511 5.13 17.08 14.37
C HIS A 511 6.19 17.72 13.46
N LEU A 512 5.76 18.43 12.41
CA LEU A 512 6.65 18.99 11.40
C LEU A 512 7.77 19.88 12.00
N PRO A 513 7.52 20.81 12.95
CA PRO A 513 8.59 21.58 13.59
C PRO A 513 9.69 20.74 14.23
N TYR A 514 9.31 19.65 14.90
CA TYR A 514 10.24 18.77 15.60
C TYR A 514 11.06 17.98 14.57
N GLN A 515 10.41 17.39 13.57
CA GLN A 515 11.06 16.65 12.49
C GLN A 515 12.09 17.53 11.74
N VAL A 516 11.71 18.77 11.41
CA VAL A 516 12.60 19.73 10.74
C VAL A 516 13.78 20.13 11.63
N THR A 517 13.55 20.25 12.94
CA THR A 517 14.61 20.58 13.90
C THR A 517 15.60 19.43 14.05
N GLU A 518 15.11 18.20 14.20
CA GLU A 518 15.94 16.99 14.29
C GLU A 518 16.76 16.75 13.01
N ARG A 519 16.18 17.01 11.84
CA ARG A 519 16.82 16.81 10.53
C ARG A 519 17.42 18.08 9.91
N ARG A 520 17.60 19.15 10.68
CA ARG A 520 17.98 20.48 10.15
C ARG A 520 19.19 20.45 9.21
N ALA A 521 20.25 19.74 9.61
CA ALA A 521 21.48 19.67 8.82
C ALA A 521 21.27 18.98 7.46
N GLU A 522 20.49 17.89 7.44
CA GLU A 522 20.13 17.19 6.21
C GLU A 522 19.28 18.07 5.29
N LEU A 523 18.25 18.72 5.85
CA LEU A 523 17.34 19.56 5.09
C LEU A 523 18.05 20.79 4.51
N ASN A 524 18.94 21.44 5.27
CA ASN A 524 19.73 22.56 4.75
C ASN A 524 20.66 22.12 3.61
N ALA A 525 21.23 20.92 3.69
CA ALA A 525 22.01 20.35 2.58
C ALA A 525 21.13 20.11 1.35
N MET A 526 19.90 19.61 1.55
CA MET A 526 18.92 19.43 0.47
C MET A 526 18.47 20.76 -0.14
N ALA A 527 18.30 21.82 0.66
CA ALA A 527 17.94 23.16 0.16
C ALA A 527 19.06 23.77 -0.70
N ALA A 528 20.33 23.46 -0.39
CA ALA A 528 21.47 23.85 -1.20
C ALA A 528 21.66 22.96 -2.45
N ASP A 529 21.27 21.69 -2.38
CA ASP A 529 21.38 20.70 -3.46
C ASP A 529 20.17 19.74 -3.46
N PHE A 530 19.22 20.02 -4.35
CA PHE A 530 18.01 19.21 -4.46
C PHE A 530 18.25 17.75 -4.88
N THR A 531 19.43 17.39 -5.41
CA THR A 531 19.74 15.97 -5.72
C THR A 531 19.82 15.09 -4.47
N LEU A 532 19.89 15.70 -3.29
CA LEU A 532 19.80 15.02 -2.00
C LEU A 532 18.36 14.74 -1.55
N VAL A 533 17.35 15.34 -2.19
CA VAL A 533 15.92 15.02 -1.97
C VAL A 533 15.60 13.73 -2.69
N ARG A 534 15.36 12.65 -1.93
CA ARG A 534 15.29 11.28 -2.47
C ARG A 534 14.02 10.53 -2.13
N GLU A 535 13.42 10.85 -1.00
CA GLU A 535 12.26 10.13 -0.46
C GLU A 535 11.07 11.06 -0.28
N LEU A 536 9.87 10.49 -0.18
CA LEU A 536 8.62 11.20 0.06
C LEU A 536 8.71 12.19 1.24
N LYS A 537 9.26 11.76 2.37
CA LYS A 537 9.40 12.61 3.56
C LYS A 537 10.28 13.85 3.32
N ASP A 538 11.24 13.76 2.41
CA ASP A 538 12.18 14.86 2.12
C ASP A 538 11.44 15.99 1.43
N HIS A 539 10.52 15.67 0.51
CA HIS A 539 9.69 16.65 -0.19
C HIS A 539 8.88 17.51 0.77
N ALA A 540 8.12 16.91 1.68
CA ALA A 540 7.32 17.64 2.64
C ALA A 540 8.17 18.41 3.67
N GLN A 541 9.19 17.77 4.25
CA GLN A 541 9.96 18.36 5.34
C GLN A 541 10.90 19.48 4.88
N LEU A 542 11.34 19.47 3.62
CA LEU A 542 12.17 20.54 3.04
C LEU A 542 11.50 21.92 3.17
N TYR A 543 10.19 22.00 2.94
CA TYR A 543 9.42 23.25 3.06
C TYR A 543 9.11 23.65 4.50
N GLY A 544 9.50 22.81 5.45
CA GLY A 544 9.60 23.20 6.84
C GLY A 544 10.76 24.16 7.13
N LEU A 545 11.70 24.34 6.19
CA LEU A 545 12.77 25.34 6.32
C LEU A 545 12.27 26.75 5.92
N PRO A 546 12.57 27.79 6.72
CA PRO A 546 12.14 29.15 6.38
C PRO A 546 12.70 29.66 5.04
N GLU A 547 13.93 29.29 4.71
CA GLU A 547 14.57 29.66 3.44
C GLU A 547 13.86 29.12 2.20
N MET A 548 13.12 28.01 2.33
CA MET A 548 12.38 27.40 1.22
C MET A 548 11.06 28.13 0.91
N ALA A 549 10.60 29.04 1.78
CA ALA A 549 9.31 29.71 1.62
C ALA A 549 9.19 30.53 0.32
N HIS A 550 10.30 31.04 -0.21
CA HIS A 550 10.30 31.84 -1.44
C HIS A 550 9.84 31.05 -2.68
N HIS A 551 9.99 29.71 -2.67
CA HIS A 551 9.48 28.84 -3.73
C HIS A 551 7.95 28.77 -3.75
N ALA A 552 7.30 29.02 -2.61
CA ALA A 552 5.84 29.03 -2.47
C ALA A 552 5.21 30.41 -2.69
N ALA A 553 5.96 31.40 -3.17
CA ALA A 553 5.46 32.76 -3.36
C ALA A 553 4.12 32.86 -4.13
N PRO A 554 3.85 32.06 -5.20
CA PRO A 554 2.55 32.10 -5.89
C PRO A 554 1.33 31.71 -5.04
N PHE A 555 1.53 30.92 -3.99
CA PHE A 555 0.49 30.61 -3.01
C PHE A 555 0.35 31.74 -2.00
N LEU A 556 1.46 32.36 -1.57
CA LEU A 556 1.44 33.44 -0.58
C LEU A 556 0.92 34.78 -1.11
N ASP A 557 0.76 34.93 -2.43
CA ASP A 557 0.21 36.12 -3.10
C ASP A 557 -0.93 35.74 -4.08
N PRO A 558 -2.16 35.49 -3.55
CA PRO A 558 -3.29 35.06 -4.37
C PRO A 558 -3.74 36.14 -5.35
N LEU A 559 -4.35 35.72 -6.46
CA LEU A 559 -4.97 36.62 -7.45
C LEU A 559 -6.15 37.39 -6.89
N ASP A 560 -6.97 36.68 -6.11
CA ASP A 560 -8.23 37.13 -5.58
C ASP A 560 -8.60 36.26 -4.37
N ARG A 561 -9.58 36.72 -3.59
CA ARG A 561 -10.17 36.00 -2.47
C ARG A 561 -11.68 35.95 -2.66
N LEU A 562 -12.23 34.76 -2.87
CA LEU A 562 -13.66 34.57 -3.12
C LEU A 562 -14.31 33.70 -2.04
N PRO A 563 -15.59 33.94 -1.70
CA PRO A 563 -16.41 32.96 -0.99
C PRO A 563 -16.44 31.61 -1.71
N LEU A 564 -16.57 30.51 -0.96
CA LEU A 564 -16.58 29.15 -1.53
C LEU A 564 -17.63 28.97 -2.64
N ALA A 565 -18.83 29.52 -2.43
CA ALA A 565 -19.92 29.43 -3.38
C ALA A 565 -19.59 30.12 -4.71
N ASP A 566 -18.88 31.25 -4.67
CA ASP A 566 -18.50 32.02 -5.86
C ASP A 566 -17.32 31.35 -6.59
N ALA A 567 -16.36 30.80 -5.84
CA ALA A 567 -15.21 30.09 -6.39
C ALA A 567 -15.61 28.84 -7.21
N PHE A 568 -16.72 28.18 -6.83
CA PHE A 568 -17.22 26.96 -7.47
C PHE A 568 -18.64 27.09 -8.04
N ALA A 569 -19.10 28.30 -8.35
CA ALA A 569 -20.44 28.54 -8.90
C ALA A 569 -20.64 27.84 -10.26
N ASP A 570 -19.58 27.79 -11.08
CA ASP A 570 -19.56 27.11 -12.36
C ASP A 570 -19.71 25.59 -12.20
N TRP A 571 -19.09 25.01 -11.18
CA TRP A 571 -19.24 23.60 -10.83
C TRP A 571 -20.63 23.29 -10.28
N ASP A 572 -21.16 24.12 -9.37
CA ASP A 572 -22.48 23.89 -8.77
C ASP A 572 -23.59 23.81 -9.84
N ALA A 573 -23.45 24.59 -10.92
CA ALA A 573 -24.37 24.59 -12.05
C ALA A 573 -24.40 23.27 -12.85
N VAL A 574 -23.31 22.50 -12.85
CA VAL A 574 -23.16 21.27 -13.66
C VAL A 574 -23.02 19.99 -12.83
N ARG A 575 -22.78 20.12 -11.52
CA ARG A 575 -22.62 19.01 -10.59
C ARG A 575 -23.84 18.10 -10.63
N PRO A 576 -23.70 16.77 -10.84
CA PRO A 576 -24.82 15.86 -10.83
C PRO A 576 -25.50 15.85 -9.46
N ARG A 577 -26.82 16.00 -9.46
CA ARG A 577 -27.67 15.88 -8.27
C ARG A 577 -28.50 14.60 -8.31
N THR A 578 -27.93 13.55 -8.92
CA THR A 578 -28.58 12.26 -9.09
C THR A 578 -28.29 11.34 -7.90
N GLY A 579 -29.06 10.25 -7.82
CA GLY A 579 -28.95 9.24 -6.77
C GLY A 579 -28.05 8.06 -7.11
N ASP A 580 -27.26 8.10 -8.19
CA ASP A 580 -26.34 7.00 -8.57
C ASP A 580 -24.95 7.55 -8.86
N LEU A 581 -23.94 7.01 -8.19
CA LEU A 581 -22.54 7.43 -8.30
C LEU A 581 -21.97 7.23 -9.71
N ARG A 582 -22.59 6.37 -10.52
CA ARG A 582 -22.17 6.18 -11.91
C ARG A 582 -22.35 7.45 -12.75
N ASP A 583 -23.31 8.30 -12.43
CA ASP A 583 -23.51 9.56 -13.15
C ASP A 583 -22.39 10.55 -12.83
N ASP A 584 -21.95 10.57 -11.56
CA ASP A 584 -20.79 11.34 -11.11
C ASP A 584 -19.51 10.87 -11.81
N LEU A 585 -19.30 9.55 -11.84
CA LEU A 585 -18.17 8.95 -12.56
C LEU A 585 -18.21 9.25 -14.06
N ALA A 586 -19.37 9.15 -14.70
CA ALA A 586 -19.54 9.43 -16.13
C ALA A 586 -19.23 10.89 -16.48
N LEU A 587 -19.59 11.85 -15.61
CA LEU A 587 -19.23 13.25 -15.82
C LEU A 587 -17.71 13.44 -15.79
N LEU A 588 -17.02 12.85 -14.80
CA LEU A 588 -15.57 12.98 -14.66
C LEU A 588 -14.82 12.31 -15.80
N THR A 589 -15.19 11.07 -16.16
CA THR A 589 -14.56 10.35 -17.28
C THR A 589 -14.87 11.04 -18.62
N GLY A 590 -16.09 11.56 -18.80
CA GLY A 590 -16.47 12.35 -19.96
C GLY A 590 -15.66 13.64 -20.10
N ALA A 591 -15.41 14.36 -19.00
CA ALA A 591 -14.57 15.55 -19.00
C ALA A 591 -13.11 15.23 -19.37
N LEU A 592 -12.55 14.15 -18.82
CA LEU A 592 -11.20 13.69 -19.16
C LEU A 592 -11.10 13.25 -20.63
N ALA A 593 -12.09 12.50 -21.13
CA ALA A 593 -12.18 12.09 -22.53
C ALA A 593 -12.30 13.28 -23.48
N GLY A 594 -13.12 14.28 -23.13
CA GLY A 594 -13.26 15.53 -23.88
C GLY A 594 -11.96 16.35 -23.94
N ALA A 595 -11.10 16.22 -22.93
CA ALA A 595 -9.75 16.78 -22.90
C ALA A 595 -8.70 15.90 -23.61
N GLY A 596 -9.10 14.79 -24.24
CA GLY A 596 -8.23 13.89 -25.00
C GLY A 596 -7.56 12.79 -24.18
N HIS A 597 -7.88 12.64 -22.90
CA HIS A 597 -7.33 11.61 -22.03
C HIS A 597 -8.18 10.34 -22.05
N ASP A 598 -7.55 9.17 -22.05
CA ASP A 598 -8.24 7.92 -21.71
C ASP A 598 -8.20 7.70 -20.20
N VAL A 599 -9.20 6.99 -19.68
CA VAL A 599 -9.24 6.51 -18.31
C VAL A 599 -9.17 5.00 -18.33
N ILE A 600 -8.08 4.45 -17.82
CA ILE A 600 -7.88 3.00 -17.71
C ILE A 600 -7.99 2.61 -16.25
N ALA A 601 -8.78 1.57 -15.94
CA ALA A 601 -8.88 1.02 -14.59
C ALA A 601 -8.40 -0.44 -14.57
N VAL A 602 -7.53 -0.75 -13.63
CA VAL A 602 -7.05 -2.11 -13.34
C VAL A 602 -7.66 -2.56 -12.02
N ASP A 603 -8.47 -3.61 -12.03
CA ASP A 603 -9.00 -4.22 -10.80
C ASP A 603 -7.88 -4.90 -10.01
N GLN A 604 -7.67 -4.46 -8.77
CA GLN A 604 -6.67 -4.97 -7.84
C GLN A 604 -7.31 -5.71 -6.66
N THR A 605 -8.64 -5.83 -6.63
CA THR A 605 -9.40 -6.35 -5.49
C THR A 605 -8.87 -7.69 -5.02
N THR A 606 -8.37 -7.70 -3.80
CA THR A 606 -7.84 -8.92 -3.17
C THR A 606 -8.96 -9.80 -2.61
N PRO A 607 -8.76 -11.12 -2.45
CA PRO A 607 -9.75 -11.99 -1.82
C PRO A 607 -10.22 -11.50 -0.44
N GLU A 608 -9.32 -10.90 0.35
CA GLU A 608 -9.62 -10.31 1.64
C GLU A 608 -10.61 -9.14 1.52
N GLN A 609 -10.41 -8.25 0.53
CA GLN A 609 -11.30 -7.12 0.26
C GLN A 609 -12.65 -7.56 -0.31
N ALA A 610 -12.65 -8.52 -1.23
CA ALA A 610 -13.89 -9.07 -1.78
C ALA A 610 -14.79 -9.66 -0.68
N ARG A 611 -14.21 -10.37 0.31
CA ARG A 611 -14.93 -10.90 1.49
C ARG A 611 -15.54 -9.79 2.36
N ALA A 612 -14.90 -8.63 2.43
CA ALA A 612 -15.41 -7.46 3.18
C ALA A 612 -16.43 -6.63 2.37
N GLY A 613 -16.70 -6.99 1.11
CA GLY A 613 -17.55 -6.21 0.21
C GLY A 613 -16.88 -4.91 -0.25
N LEU A 614 -15.57 -4.96 -0.46
CA LEU A 614 -14.75 -3.85 -0.95
C LEU A 614 -14.22 -4.17 -2.36
N SER A 615 -13.97 -3.12 -3.13
CA SER A 615 -13.22 -3.18 -4.39
C SER A 615 -12.06 -2.20 -4.34
N THR A 616 -10.95 -2.57 -4.97
CA THR A 616 -9.79 -1.68 -5.14
C THR A 616 -9.35 -1.69 -6.57
N VAL A 617 -9.03 -0.50 -7.09
CA VAL A 617 -8.52 -0.34 -8.44
C VAL A 617 -7.24 0.47 -8.39
N ALA A 618 -6.38 0.28 -9.40
CA ALA A 618 -5.43 1.29 -9.83
C ALA A 618 -5.98 1.93 -11.10
N THR A 619 -6.18 3.24 -11.08
CA THR A 619 -6.52 4.00 -12.28
C THR A 619 -5.23 4.37 -13.03
N ALA A 620 -5.30 4.66 -14.32
CA ALA A 620 -4.23 5.23 -15.13
C ALA A 620 -4.89 6.21 -16.11
N VAL A 621 -4.36 7.44 -16.19
CA VAL A 621 -4.87 8.47 -17.09
C VAL A 621 -3.68 8.98 -17.92
N PRO A 622 -3.35 8.31 -19.03
CA PRO A 622 -2.23 8.68 -19.87
C PRO A 622 -2.29 10.16 -20.28
N GLY A 623 -1.15 10.85 -20.13
CA GLY A 623 -1.02 12.27 -20.36
C GLY A 623 -1.22 13.16 -19.12
N LEU A 624 -1.85 12.70 -18.03
CA LEU A 624 -1.82 13.44 -16.74
C LEU A 624 -0.44 13.38 -16.10
N LEU A 625 -0.04 14.42 -15.36
CA LEU A 625 1.23 14.46 -14.65
C LEU A 625 1.19 13.47 -13.47
N PRO A 626 2.09 12.48 -13.42
CA PRO A 626 2.25 11.64 -12.25
C PRO A 626 3.03 12.39 -11.17
N ILE A 627 2.71 12.13 -9.91
CA ILE A 627 3.55 12.52 -8.79
C ILE A 627 4.68 11.51 -8.61
N ASP A 628 5.90 12.01 -8.46
CA ASP A 628 7.09 11.20 -8.26
C ASP A 628 7.89 11.72 -7.07
N PHE A 629 8.52 10.82 -6.32
CA PHE A 629 9.35 11.17 -5.17
C PHE A 629 10.85 10.98 -5.48
N GLY A 630 11.62 11.99 -5.08
CA GLY A 630 13.03 12.17 -5.42
C GLY A 630 13.20 13.20 -6.54
N TRP A 631 14.04 14.22 -6.32
CA TRP A 631 14.20 15.33 -7.28
C TRP A 631 14.73 14.88 -8.64
N THR A 632 15.62 13.90 -8.65
CA THR A 632 16.18 13.37 -9.90
C THR A 632 15.19 12.50 -10.68
N ARG A 633 14.03 12.16 -10.10
CA ARG A 633 13.05 11.23 -10.67
C ARG A 633 11.73 11.94 -10.97
N GLN A 634 11.74 13.00 -11.77
CA GLN A 634 10.52 13.79 -12.02
C GLN A 634 10.02 13.62 -13.46
N ARG A 635 9.04 12.74 -13.69
CA ARG A 635 8.40 12.59 -15.02
C ARG A 635 7.64 13.84 -15.41
N ALA A 636 7.02 14.52 -14.44
CA ALA A 636 6.23 15.73 -14.71
C ALA A 636 7.02 16.79 -15.51
N LEU A 637 8.33 16.91 -15.27
CA LEU A 637 9.19 17.89 -15.95
C LEU A 637 9.46 17.57 -17.43
N THR A 638 9.23 16.34 -17.88
CA THR A 638 9.47 15.89 -19.26
C THR A 638 8.19 15.79 -20.09
N MET A 639 7.02 15.94 -19.47
CA MET A 639 5.72 15.74 -20.12
C MET A 639 5.16 17.02 -20.75
N ASP A 640 4.58 16.90 -21.94
CA ASP A 640 3.93 18.00 -22.66
C ASP A 640 2.80 18.68 -21.87
N ARG A 641 2.12 17.90 -21.01
CA ARG A 641 1.05 18.43 -20.16
C ARG A 641 1.55 19.52 -19.22
N LEU A 642 2.78 19.45 -18.72
CA LEU A 642 3.34 20.52 -17.89
C LEU A 642 3.37 21.85 -18.65
N ARG A 643 3.66 21.79 -19.95
CA ARG A 643 3.73 22.97 -20.80
C ARG A 643 2.37 23.51 -21.18
N THR A 644 1.42 22.63 -21.47
CA THR A 644 0.12 23.00 -22.06
C THR A 644 -1.01 23.14 -21.04
N GLY A 645 -0.89 22.51 -19.86
CA GLY A 645 -1.97 22.36 -18.88
C GLY A 645 -2.54 23.69 -18.38
N LEU A 646 -1.68 24.65 -18.04
CA LEU A 646 -2.12 25.99 -17.61
C LEU A 646 -2.92 26.74 -18.68
N ARG A 647 -2.52 26.61 -19.95
CA ARG A 647 -3.22 27.23 -21.09
C ARG A 647 -4.58 26.56 -21.29
N THR A 648 -4.60 25.24 -21.32
CA THR A 648 -5.83 24.46 -21.50
C THR A 648 -6.83 24.72 -20.36
N ALA A 649 -6.34 24.95 -19.14
CA ALA A 649 -7.15 25.34 -17.98
C ALA A 649 -7.56 26.83 -17.96
N GLY A 650 -7.18 27.63 -18.96
CA GLY A 650 -7.46 29.07 -19.00
C GLY A 650 -6.73 29.91 -17.95
N ARG A 651 -5.77 29.31 -17.21
CA ARG A 651 -4.94 30.00 -16.22
C ARG A 651 -3.79 30.79 -16.85
N ARG A 652 -3.48 30.52 -18.12
CA ARG A 652 -2.46 31.19 -18.94
C ARG A 652 -2.93 31.34 -20.39
N ARG A 653 -2.39 32.32 -21.14
CA ARG A 653 -2.74 32.56 -22.55
C ARG A 653 -1.94 31.72 -23.55
N ASP A 654 -0.71 31.37 -23.20
CA ASP A 654 0.28 30.65 -24.00
C ASP A 654 0.80 29.41 -23.25
N ASP A 655 1.48 28.51 -23.96
CA ASP A 655 2.13 27.36 -23.34
C ASP A 655 3.30 27.81 -22.47
N LEU A 656 3.53 27.15 -21.33
CA LEU A 656 4.61 27.44 -20.40
C LEU A 656 5.98 27.27 -21.11
N PRO A 657 6.77 28.34 -21.23
CA PRO A 657 8.13 28.28 -21.74
C PRO A 657 9.02 27.40 -20.85
N ALA A 658 10.00 26.72 -21.44
CA ALA A 658 10.86 25.79 -20.71
C ALA A 658 11.68 26.49 -19.59
N ASP A 659 12.10 27.74 -19.82
CA ASP A 659 12.82 28.59 -18.87
C ASP A 659 11.93 29.19 -17.77
N ALA A 660 10.62 29.14 -17.93
CA ALA A 660 9.64 29.58 -16.94
C ALA A 660 9.18 28.45 -16.00
N VAL A 661 9.59 27.19 -16.26
CA VAL A 661 9.28 26.06 -15.38
C VAL A 661 9.99 26.25 -14.05
N HIS A 662 9.26 26.10 -12.95
CA HIS A 662 9.79 26.22 -11.61
C HIS A 662 10.55 24.96 -11.20
N LEU A 663 11.87 25.02 -11.25
CA LEU A 663 12.73 23.89 -10.92
C LEU A 663 13.02 23.81 -9.40
N ALA A 664 12.01 23.38 -8.64
CA ALA A 664 12.17 23.05 -7.22
C ALA A 664 11.31 21.82 -6.85
N PRO A 665 11.78 20.93 -5.95
CA PRO A 665 11.02 19.76 -5.51
C PRO A 665 9.65 20.18 -5.02
N HIS A 666 8.59 19.51 -5.44
CA HIS A 666 7.26 19.83 -4.93
C HIS A 666 7.15 19.55 -3.42
N PRO A 667 6.33 20.32 -2.65
CA PRO A 667 6.19 20.14 -1.20
C PRO A 667 5.18 19.05 -0.81
N PHE A 668 4.55 18.40 -1.79
CA PHE A 668 3.49 17.42 -1.54
C PHE A 668 4.00 16.22 -0.71
N PRO A 669 3.28 15.81 0.35
CA PRO A 669 3.67 14.74 1.27
C PRO A 669 3.40 13.31 0.77
#